data_AF-A0A812N802-F1
#
_entry.id   AF-A0A812N802-F1
#
_cell.length_a   1.000
_cell.length_b   1.000
_cell.length_c   1.000
_cell.angle_alpha   90.00
_cell.angle_beta   90.00
_cell.angle_gamma   90.00
#
_symmetry.space_group_name_H-M   'P 1'
#
loop_
_entity.id
_entity.type
_entity.pdbx_description
1 polymer ?
#
loop_
_entity_poly.entity_id
_entity_poly.type
_entity_poly.pdbx_seq_one_letter_code
_entity_poly.pdbx_strand_id
1 'polypeptide(L)'
;MLNRTGKVWHNLTEEDKVLMGPIFLEPHDQQPVFCKQKEMEGGDRIPQVSMRDALTYKHFLFVLLKRSSQVYSLRRKQLSQAAVRQRRQRRERRRRGVPSSVPDKLRQHRLREVRALLQAALWPRSPRGCKRAGESCKLSDSAWAWKKPREQVSYHYAQFQPVVDTVLNAHSTYELQSLAATYASEISTLSTALFHAQEAAAALYHSDDHNCDPAGSMSDHDWHVYLDTLGGTRLLSQQVTWHFMQVALRSNVHTSKVELTVLMAETGQMMRSLVEGKKVDGIPAPPNQKVVDLLEHAWERWDVLSHVLTEAVHMEVIPGVMVDRVAQLSQAVLADLDVVMHHTEQAAYAASHSSDSFLVEQTSQQETLLYKISVEAALVLSGIQVHENWLLLNESRGLFDETQTMLLQGAPATNHSPAMEKQTQVCMIARMREVGDLFSQLEHSALGVAWGNSTELTELGRLVPLALAAAQSQSEALVLKTATSCENATEQLPLDSWLALHQEAATLARWSQRATCDLILRQKGRLEAAQLQARMDLLLGSAHRLEFGAFSPRVPAPPSQEYLDHFSATVSPALDSFEAATAAEDVLAAVAAGEALRLAAEETQARYLKAALAARPTWPGDRVDAVTRELTQACVVFREALLYTYGQRSADSELQAAVANFEAMHQESKDGGDTLEPIVVARQDILEQWDRVGQAWATLKGQLTTAAAEDMWRSEQTLEVLLAELSAAIPLYSKEDDVPAEHFPYSALIYASVGGCLFCGCCAIICYNCRRKGGPKDAAKQMKMHQPDVQDTGLGP
;
A
#
# COMPACT_ATOMS: atom_id res chain seq x y z
N MET A 1 25.46 -4.66 -34.81
CA MET A 1 26.91 -4.79 -34.52
C MET A 1 27.23 -3.71 -33.50
N LEU A 2 27.50 -3.94 -32.22
CA LEU A 2 28.11 -5.08 -31.54
C LEU A 2 27.19 -5.69 -30.48
N ASN A 3 27.14 -7.02 -30.52
CA ASN A 3 26.56 -7.97 -29.59
C ASN A 3 27.78 -8.83 -29.16
N ARG A 4 27.92 -9.18 -27.86
CA ARG A 4 29.08 -9.75 -27.12
C ARG A 4 29.59 -8.73 -26.10
N THR A 5 29.13 -8.75 -24.86
CA THR A 5 29.44 -9.79 -23.89
C THR A 5 28.22 -10.23 -23.08
N GLY A 6 27.70 -11.42 -23.37
CA GLY A 6 26.91 -12.17 -22.41
C GLY A 6 27.82 -12.63 -21.29
N LYS A 7 27.68 -12.01 -20.11
CA LYS A 7 27.96 -12.68 -18.85
C LYS A 7 26.61 -12.95 -18.20
N VAL A 8 26.27 -14.23 -18.24
CA VAL A 8 25.12 -14.83 -17.59
C VAL A 8 25.36 -14.75 -16.09
N TRP A 9 24.53 -13.98 -15.39
CA TRP A 9 24.37 -14.07 -13.94
C TRP A 9 23.46 -15.28 -13.66
N HIS A 10 24.04 -16.48 -13.64
CA HIS A 10 23.38 -17.65 -13.07
C HIS A 10 24.28 -18.23 -11.98
N ASN A 11 23.65 -18.49 -10.84
CA ASN A 11 24.17 -19.03 -9.57
C ASN A 11 24.66 -17.97 -8.57
N LEU A 12 23.70 -17.30 -7.92
CA LEU A 12 23.84 -16.89 -6.53
C LEU A 12 23.01 -17.89 -5.69
N THR A 13 23.63 -18.47 -4.68
CA THR A 13 23.00 -19.40 -3.74
C THR A 13 22.21 -18.63 -2.68
N GLU A 14 21.23 -19.26 -2.04
CA GLU A 14 20.37 -18.64 -1.00
C GLU A 14 21.14 -17.98 0.17
N GLU A 15 22.41 -18.30 0.38
CA GLU A 15 23.28 -17.66 1.37
C GLU A 15 23.63 -16.19 1.07
N ASP A 16 23.53 -15.73 -0.19
CA ASP A 16 23.84 -14.33 -0.54
C ASP A 16 22.70 -13.34 -0.20
N LYS A 17 21.54 -13.84 0.24
CA LYS A 17 20.40 -12.99 0.67
C LYS A 17 20.55 -12.43 2.09
N VAL A 18 21.51 -12.91 2.88
CA VAL A 18 21.64 -12.57 4.33
C VAL A 18 22.62 -11.42 4.60
N LEU A 19 23.32 -10.87 3.58
CA LEU A 19 24.38 -9.88 3.77
C LEU A 19 24.00 -8.40 3.51
N MET A 20 22.72 -8.08 3.31
CA MET A 20 22.24 -6.69 3.21
C MET A 20 21.53 -6.27 4.50
N GLY A 21 22.32 -6.08 5.57
CA GLY A 21 21.82 -5.45 6.80
C GLY A 21 21.64 -3.93 6.62
N PRO A 22 20.75 -3.30 7.40
CA PRO A 22 20.49 -1.86 7.32
C PRO A 22 21.71 -1.05 7.76
N ILE A 23 22.15 -0.12 6.92
CA ILE A 23 23.20 0.85 7.23
C ILE A 23 22.55 2.01 7.98
N PHE A 24 22.67 2.01 9.31
CA PHE A 24 22.33 3.17 10.15
C PHE A 24 23.36 4.28 9.92
N LEU A 25 22.90 5.45 9.45
CA LEU A 25 23.68 6.69 9.42
C LEU A 25 23.35 7.51 10.67
N GLU A 26 24.33 7.69 11.56
CA GLU A 26 24.23 8.62 12.70
C GLU A 26 24.24 10.09 12.23
N PRO A 27 23.43 10.99 12.84
CA PRO A 27 23.47 12.41 12.51
C PRO A 27 24.56 13.15 13.28
N HIS A 28 25.34 13.96 12.55
CA HIS A 28 26.32 14.89 13.12
C HIS A 28 25.63 16.15 13.67
N ASP A 29 25.79 16.39 14.98
CA ASP A 29 25.41 17.62 15.68
C ASP A 29 26.19 18.85 15.16
N GLN A 30 25.46 19.90 14.78
CA GLN A 30 26.02 21.27 14.66
C GLN A 30 25.24 22.24 15.55
N GLN A 31 25.96 22.88 16.47
CA GLN A 31 25.48 23.89 17.41
C GLN A 31 25.12 25.22 16.71
N PRO A 32 24.11 25.97 17.19
CA PRO A 32 23.77 27.27 16.66
C PRO A 32 24.57 28.40 17.32
N VAL A 33 25.09 29.31 16.49
CA VAL A 33 25.72 30.58 16.90
C VAL A 33 24.65 31.66 17.07
N PHE A 34 24.56 32.20 18.28
CA PHE A 34 23.75 33.37 18.64
C PHE A 34 24.19 34.64 17.89
N CYS A 35 23.24 35.36 17.28
CA CYS A 35 23.43 36.76 16.88
C CYS A 35 22.37 37.69 17.49
N LYS A 36 22.89 38.70 18.18
CA LYS A 36 22.22 39.78 18.91
C LYS A 36 21.32 40.65 18.02
N GLN A 37 20.10 40.92 18.50
CA GLN A 37 19.26 42.04 18.09
C GLN A 37 19.95 43.38 18.42
N LYS A 38 19.90 44.31 17.46
CA LYS A 38 20.27 45.71 17.65
C LYS A 38 19.10 46.56 17.18
N GLU A 39 18.41 47.18 18.13
CA GLU A 39 17.39 48.20 17.92
C GLU A 39 18.01 49.43 17.24
N MET A 40 17.33 49.98 16.23
CA MET A 40 17.49 51.37 15.82
C MET A 40 16.11 51.94 15.49
N GLU A 41 15.67 52.85 16.35
CA GLU A 41 14.64 53.85 16.10
C GLU A 41 15.15 54.84 15.05
N GLY A 42 14.28 55.24 14.13
CA GLY A 42 14.56 56.28 13.14
C GLY A 42 13.33 56.59 12.32
N GLY A 43 12.50 57.52 12.80
CA GLY A 43 11.40 58.08 12.02
C GLY A 43 11.92 59.05 10.96
N ASP A 44 11.33 59.01 9.76
CA ASP A 44 11.26 60.18 8.90
C ASP A 44 10.13 60.12 7.87
N ARG A 45 9.75 61.32 7.43
CA ARG A 45 8.48 61.72 6.79
C ARG A 45 8.26 61.15 5.39
N ILE A 46 7.04 60.67 5.15
CA ILE A 46 6.53 60.25 3.83
C ILE A 46 6.05 61.50 3.03
N PRO A 47 6.44 61.68 1.76
CA PRO A 47 5.82 62.67 0.88
C PRO A 47 4.48 62.14 0.35
N GLN A 48 3.41 62.91 0.53
CA GLN A 48 2.12 62.65 -0.11
C GLN A 48 2.25 62.69 -1.64
N VAL A 49 1.99 61.57 -2.30
CA VAL A 49 1.81 61.49 -3.75
C VAL A 49 0.35 61.80 -4.09
N SER A 50 0.19 62.72 -5.03
CA SER A 50 -1.07 63.32 -5.47
C SER A 50 -1.97 62.34 -6.24
N MET A 51 -3.28 62.45 -6.03
CA MET A 51 -4.42 61.80 -6.71
C MET A 51 -4.45 61.91 -8.26
N ARG A 52 -3.41 62.47 -8.89
CA ARG A 52 -3.27 62.64 -10.35
C ARG A 52 -2.84 61.36 -11.08
N ASP A 53 -2.21 60.39 -10.43
CA ASP A 53 -1.66 59.23 -11.13
C ASP A 53 -2.72 58.13 -11.41
N ALA A 54 -3.77 58.02 -10.60
CA ALA A 54 -4.90 57.09 -10.82
C ALA A 54 -5.75 57.44 -12.06
N LEU A 55 -5.86 58.73 -12.41
CA LEU A 55 -6.55 59.19 -13.62
C LEU A 55 -5.76 58.89 -14.90
N THR A 56 -4.45 58.73 -14.78
CA THR A 56 -3.54 58.50 -15.90
C THR A 56 -3.60 57.04 -16.38
N TYR A 57 -3.85 56.09 -15.47
CA TYR A 57 -4.03 54.67 -15.80
C TYR A 57 -5.36 54.37 -16.50
N LYS A 58 -6.45 55.03 -16.08
CA LYS A 58 -7.76 54.94 -16.74
C LYS A 58 -7.74 55.53 -18.16
N HIS A 59 -6.96 56.60 -18.38
CA HIS A 59 -6.74 57.18 -19.70
C HIS A 59 -5.82 56.31 -20.57
N PHE A 60 -4.82 55.66 -19.99
CA PHE A 60 -3.90 54.75 -20.69
C PHE A 60 -4.61 53.50 -21.22
N LEU A 61 -5.49 52.88 -20.43
CA LEU A 61 -6.33 51.75 -20.85
C LEU A 61 -7.37 52.15 -21.91
N PHE A 62 -7.99 53.32 -21.78
CA PHE A 62 -8.90 53.85 -22.81
C PHE A 62 -8.17 54.15 -24.13
N VAL A 63 -6.94 54.66 -24.08
CA VAL A 63 -6.09 54.88 -25.26
C VAL A 63 -5.61 53.56 -25.88
N LEU A 64 -5.32 52.53 -25.08
CA LEU A 64 -4.99 51.18 -25.57
C LEU A 64 -6.19 50.49 -26.23
N LEU A 65 -7.39 50.63 -25.68
CA LEU A 65 -8.64 50.11 -26.27
C LEU A 65 -9.01 50.88 -27.57
N LYS A 66 -8.76 52.20 -27.62
CA LYS A 66 -8.99 53.01 -28.81
C LYS A 66 -7.95 52.75 -29.91
N ARG A 67 -6.67 52.55 -29.54
CA ARG A 67 -5.60 52.18 -30.48
C ARG A 67 -5.74 50.75 -30.99
N SER A 68 -6.14 49.79 -30.15
CA SER A 68 -6.43 48.43 -30.60
C SER A 68 -7.63 48.39 -31.54
N SER A 69 -8.69 49.17 -31.29
CA SER A 69 -9.83 49.35 -32.22
C SER A 69 -9.41 50.00 -33.55
N GLN A 70 -8.55 51.03 -33.53
CA GLN A 70 -8.01 51.66 -34.75
C GLN A 70 -7.10 50.71 -35.55
N VAL A 71 -6.20 49.98 -34.87
CA VAL A 71 -5.35 48.95 -35.48
C VAL A 71 -6.21 47.83 -36.04
N TYR A 72 -7.27 47.41 -35.35
CA TYR A 72 -8.23 46.42 -35.83
C TYR A 72 -8.97 46.91 -37.08
N SER A 73 -9.35 48.20 -37.14
CA SER A 73 -9.98 48.80 -38.34
C SER A 73 -9.03 48.88 -39.54
N LEU A 74 -7.74 49.19 -39.30
CA LEU A 74 -6.72 49.28 -40.33
C LEU A 74 -6.33 47.88 -40.84
N ARG A 75 -6.18 46.91 -39.93
CA ARG A 75 -5.94 45.50 -40.28
C ARG A 75 -7.15 44.88 -40.96
N ARG A 76 -8.38 45.24 -40.59
CA ARG A 76 -9.60 44.81 -41.32
C ARG A 76 -9.61 45.31 -42.76
N LYS A 77 -9.15 46.54 -43.02
CA LYS A 77 -8.98 47.07 -44.39
C LYS A 77 -7.84 46.38 -45.14
N GLN A 78 -6.71 46.10 -44.50
CA GLN A 78 -5.61 45.34 -45.11
C GLN A 78 -6.01 43.88 -45.38
N LEU A 79 -6.79 43.26 -44.50
CA LEU A 79 -7.30 41.90 -44.64
C LEU A 79 -8.43 41.79 -45.66
N SER A 80 -9.25 42.84 -45.84
CA SER A 80 -10.23 42.86 -46.95
C SER A 80 -9.51 42.96 -48.29
N GLN A 81 -8.44 43.75 -48.39
CA GLN A 81 -7.58 43.82 -49.57
C GLN A 81 -6.84 42.49 -49.81
N ALA A 82 -6.33 41.83 -48.76
CA ALA A 82 -5.71 40.52 -48.85
C ALA A 82 -6.73 39.43 -49.26
N ALA A 83 -7.95 39.47 -48.74
CA ALA A 83 -9.02 38.55 -49.11
C ALA A 83 -9.47 38.73 -50.58
N VAL A 84 -9.46 39.97 -51.09
CA VAL A 84 -9.70 40.24 -52.53
C VAL A 84 -8.56 39.67 -53.38
N ARG A 85 -7.29 39.84 -52.96
CA ARG A 85 -6.14 39.22 -53.64
C ARG A 85 -6.19 37.69 -53.59
N GLN A 86 -6.59 37.11 -52.46
CA GLN A 86 -6.71 35.67 -52.27
C GLN A 86 -7.91 35.09 -53.05
N ARG A 87 -9.01 35.83 -53.20
CA ARG A 87 -10.13 35.47 -54.11
C ARG A 87 -9.70 35.50 -55.58
N ARG A 88 -8.83 36.45 -55.97
CA ARG A 88 -8.23 36.50 -57.31
C ARG A 88 -7.31 35.30 -57.56
N GLN A 89 -6.43 34.97 -56.61
CA GLN A 89 -5.58 33.78 -56.66
C GLN A 89 -6.39 32.46 -56.60
N ARG A 90 -7.50 32.40 -55.85
CA ARG A 90 -8.41 31.23 -55.84
C ARG A 90 -9.14 31.06 -57.18
N ARG A 91 -9.52 32.15 -57.86
CA ARG A 91 -10.06 32.08 -59.23
C ARG A 91 -9.01 31.57 -60.22
N GLU A 92 -7.75 31.99 -60.08
CA GLU A 92 -6.62 31.46 -60.88
C GLU A 92 -6.29 30.01 -60.55
N ARG A 93 -6.34 29.59 -59.28
CA ARG A 93 -6.12 28.19 -58.88
C ARG A 93 -7.26 27.26 -59.27
N ARG A 94 -8.52 27.73 -59.24
CA ARG A 94 -9.68 27.00 -59.79
C ARG A 94 -9.59 26.82 -61.30
N ARG A 95 -9.04 27.80 -62.03
CA ARG A 95 -8.69 27.64 -63.45
C ARG A 95 -7.59 26.61 -63.69
N ARG A 96 -6.81 26.24 -62.66
CA ARG A 96 -5.71 25.28 -62.72
C ARG A 96 -6.00 23.94 -62.03
N GLY A 97 -7.25 23.67 -61.62
CA GLY A 97 -7.65 22.34 -61.14
C GLY A 97 -6.99 21.83 -59.84
N VAL A 98 -6.49 22.71 -58.97
CA VAL A 98 -5.82 22.27 -57.71
C VAL A 98 -6.85 22.11 -56.57
N PRO A 99 -6.96 20.93 -55.92
CA PRO A 99 -7.88 20.70 -54.79
C PRO A 99 -7.43 21.46 -53.53
N SER A 100 -8.40 21.88 -52.71
CA SER A 100 -8.21 22.78 -51.58
C SER A 100 -8.48 22.07 -50.25
N SER A 101 -7.43 21.69 -49.51
CA SER A 101 -7.49 21.21 -48.12
C SER A 101 -6.75 22.14 -47.17
N VAL A 102 -7.21 23.40 -47.03
CA VAL A 102 -6.65 24.34 -46.02
C VAL A 102 -7.72 25.32 -45.46
N PRO A 103 -8.66 24.89 -44.61
CA PRO A 103 -9.37 25.84 -43.72
C PRO A 103 -8.90 25.80 -42.26
N ASP A 104 -8.46 24.66 -41.71
CA ASP A 104 -8.36 24.51 -40.24
C ASP A 104 -7.13 25.16 -39.58
N LYS A 105 -5.97 25.22 -40.26
CA LYS A 105 -4.75 25.77 -39.64
C LYS A 105 -4.84 27.27 -39.33
N LEU A 106 -5.53 28.04 -40.17
CA LEU A 106 -5.69 29.48 -39.96
C LEU A 106 -6.71 29.79 -38.83
N ARG A 107 -7.66 28.88 -38.60
CA ARG A 107 -8.66 28.98 -37.52
C ARG A 107 -8.02 28.65 -36.17
N GLN A 108 -7.23 27.59 -36.09
CA GLN A 108 -6.49 27.22 -34.88
C GLN A 108 -5.45 28.28 -34.48
N HIS A 109 -4.76 28.90 -35.43
CA HIS A 109 -3.81 29.98 -35.12
C HIS A 109 -4.46 31.21 -34.49
N ARG A 110 -5.65 31.61 -34.96
CA ARG A 110 -6.38 32.78 -34.43
C ARG A 110 -6.91 32.55 -33.01
N LEU A 111 -7.37 31.34 -32.72
CA LEU A 111 -7.81 30.96 -31.37
C LEU A 111 -6.62 30.95 -30.39
N ARG A 112 -5.45 30.44 -30.82
CA ARG A 112 -4.22 30.49 -30.00
C ARG A 112 -3.76 31.92 -29.70
N GLU A 113 -3.79 32.82 -30.68
CA GLU A 113 -3.39 34.23 -30.47
C GLU A 113 -4.32 34.98 -29.52
N VAL A 114 -5.64 34.78 -29.63
CA VAL A 114 -6.61 35.42 -28.71
C VAL A 114 -6.44 34.89 -27.28
N ARG A 115 -6.22 33.57 -27.13
CA ARG A 115 -5.96 32.95 -25.82
C ARG A 115 -4.66 33.47 -25.18
N ALA A 116 -3.59 33.58 -25.96
CA ALA A 116 -2.31 34.13 -25.51
C ALA A 116 -2.41 35.61 -25.12
N LEU A 117 -3.20 36.42 -25.84
CA LEU A 117 -3.41 37.84 -25.51
C LEU A 117 -4.23 38.03 -24.24
N LEU A 118 -5.23 37.18 -24.00
CA LEU A 118 -6.01 37.20 -22.75
C LEU A 118 -5.17 36.75 -21.55
N GLN A 119 -4.38 35.67 -21.69
CA GLN A 119 -3.44 35.24 -20.65
C GLN A 119 -2.38 36.31 -20.34
N ALA A 120 -1.80 36.95 -21.36
CA ALA A 120 -0.80 38.00 -21.17
C ALA A 120 -1.38 39.29 -20.55
N ALA A 121 -2.67 39.57 -20.74
CA ALA A 121 -3.34 40.73 -20.15
C ALA A 121 -3.78 40.49 -18.70
N LEU A 122 -4.08 39.24 -18.34
CA LEU A 122 -4.52 38.86 -16.99
C LEU A 122 -3.36 38.56 -16.04
N TRP A 123 -2.19 38.20 -16.56
CA TRP A 123 -1.00 37.86 -15.77
C TRP A 123 0.25 38.59 -16.30
N PRO A 124 0.53 39.83 -15.87
CA PRO A 124 1.82 40.45 -16.15
C PRO A 124 2.92 39.66 -15.42
N ARG A 125 3.89 39.12 -16.17
CA ARG A 125 5.11 38.52 -15.59
C ARG A 125 5.74 39.51 -14.61
N SER A 126 6.14 39.02 -13.43
CA SER A 126 6.89 39.80 -12.43
C SER A 126 8.02 40.61 -13.11
N PRO A 127 8.21 41.91 -12.75
CA PRO A 127 9.26 42.71 -13.34
C PRO A 127 10.63 42.11 -13.01
N ARG A 128 11.24 41.43 -13.98
CA ARG A 128 12.67 41.07 -13.94
C ARG A 128 13.49 42.36 -14.08
N GLY A 129 13.55 43.15 -13.00
CA GLY A 129 13.93 44.56 -13.08
C GLY A 129 14.71 45.09 -11.88
N CYS A 130 15.34 44.25 -11.05
CA CYS A 130 16.33 44.71 -10.06
C CYS A 130 17.70 44.04 -10.32
N LYS A 131 18.40 44.54 -11.35
CA LYS A 131 19.85 44.39 -11.50
C LYS A 131 20.46 45.78 -11.60
N ARG A 132 20.57 46.47 -10.46
CA ARG A 132 21.61 47.49 -10.28
C ARG A 132 22.52 47.02 -9.15
N ALA A 133 23.81 46.97 -9.45
CA ALA A 133 24.84 46.53 -8.53
C ALA A 133 24.89 47.48 -7.31
N GLY A 134 24.74 46.94 -6.11
CA GLY A 134 25.20 47.59 -4.87
C GLY A 134 24.18 47.76 -3.74
N GLU A 135 22.89 47.59 -3.98
CA GLU A 135 21.88 47.70 -2.91
C GLU A 135 21.20 46.35 -2.70
N SER A 136 21.37 45.78 -1.50
CA SER A 136 20.61 44.61 -1.05
C SER A 136 19.13 45.02 -0.92
N CYS A 137 18.32 44.70 -1.93
CA CYS A 137 16.86 44.73 -1.80
C CYS A 137 16.48 43.69 -0.73
N LYS A 138 16.33 44.13 0.51
CA LYS A 138 15.56 43.40 1.53
C LYS A 138 14.09 43.45 1.13
N LEU A 139 13.71 42.56 0.20
CA LEU A 139 12.34 42.28 -0.20
C LEU A 139 11.76 41.07 0.56
N SER A 140 12.46 40.55 1.58
CA SER A 140 12.12 39.27 2.21
C SER A 140 10.85 39.27 3.07
N ASP A 141 10.36 40.44 3.49
CA ASP A 141 9.34 40.49 4.55
C ASP A 141 7.98 41.07 4.08
N SER A 142 7.90 41.64 2.87
CA SER A 142 6.65 42.23 2.32
C SER A 142 5.92 41.33 1.32
N ALA A 143 6.38 40.10 1.11
CA ALA A 143 5.74 39.12 0.23
C ALA A 143 4.48 38.49 0.86
N TRP A 144 3.87 39.12 1.88
CA TRP A 144 2.93 38.45 2.77
C TRP A 144 1.51 38.93 3.02
N ALA A 145 1.17 40.22 2.89
CA ALA A 145 -0.23 40.64 3.09
C ALA A 145 -1.23 40.14 2.02
N TRP A 146 -0.83 39.30 1.07
CA TRP A 146 -1.59 39.01 -0.17
C TRP A 146 -2.64 37.91 -0.05
N LYS A 147 -2.69 37.21 1.09
CA LYS A 147 -3.43 35.94 1.26
C LYS A 147 -4.89 36.06 0.82
N LYS A 148 -5.64 36.96 1.46
CA LYS A 148 -7.10 37.06 1.28
C LYS A 148 -7.52 37.56 -0.11
N PRO A 149 -6.86 38.58 -0.70
CA PRO A 149 -7.27 39.01 -2.03
C PRO A 149 -6.82 38.08 -3.15
N ARG A 150 -5.64 37.42 -3.07
CA ARG A 150 -5.21 36.49 -4.12
C ARG A 150 -6.16 35.28 -4.19
N GLU A 151 -6.55 34.74 -3.04
CA GLU A 151 -7.58 33.72 -2.93
C GLU A 151 -8.91 34.16 -3.57
N GLN A 152 -9.34 35.43 -3.35
CA GLN A 152 -10.54 35.98 -3.99
C GLN A 152 -10.39 36.17 -5.50
N VAL A 153 -9.21 36.57 -5.98
CA VAL A 153 -8.91 36.68 -7.42
C VAL A 153 -9.02 35.31 -8.06
N SER A 154 -8.37 34.29 -7.50
CA SER A 154 -8.43 32.92 -8.02
C SER A 154 -9.85 32.33 -7.94
N TYR A 155 -10.60 32.60 -6.86
CA TYR A 155 -12.01 32.23 -6.72
C TYR A 155 -12.89 32.84 -7.83
N HIS A 156 -12.86 34.16 -8.01
CA HIS A 156 -13.67 34.83 -9.01
C HIS A 156 -13.22 34.50 -10.44
N TYR A 157 -11.93 34.24 -10.65
CA TYR A 157 -11.40 33.80 -11.94
C TYR A 157 -11.88 32.38 -12.29
N ALA A 158 -11.90 31.46 -11.32
CA ALA A 158 -12.40 30.09 -11.51
C ALA A 158 -13.89 30.07 -11.89
N GLN A 159 -14.68 31.03 -11.40
CA GLN A 159 -16.08 31.20 -11.83
C GLN A 159 -16.18 31.86 -13.21
N PHE A 160 -15.32 32.84 -13.50
CA PHE A 160 -15.31 33.58 -14.75
C PHE A 160 -14.85 32.75 -15.96
N GLN A 161 -13.83 31.92 -15.79
CA GLN A 161 -13.17 31.21 -16.89
C GLN A 161 -14.09 30.25 -17.66
N PRO A 162 -14.87 29.35 -17.02
CA PRO A 162 -15.73 28.39 -17.74
C PRO A 162 -16.78 29.08 -18.64
N VAL A 163 -17.30 30.22 -18.20
CA VAL A 163 -18.27 31.03 -18.98
C VAL A 163 -17.60 31.59 -20.23
N VAL A 164 -16.38 32.11 -20.09
CA VAL A 164 -15.59 32.61 -21.22
C VAL A 164 -15.19 31.48 -22.16
N ASP A 165 -14.71 30.34 -21.63
CA ASP A 165 -14.33 29.18 -22.45
C ASP A 165 -15.54 28.62 -23.21
N THR A 166 -16.73 28.58 -22.63
CA THR A 166 -17.98 28.18 -23.32
C THR A 166 -18.25 29.07 -24.53
N VAL A 167 -18.12 30.39 -24.36
CA VAL A 167 -18.24 31.34 -25.47
C VAL A 167 -17.14 31.10 -26.51
N LEU A 168 -15.88 30.99 -26.09
CA LEU A 168 -14.73 30.84 -26.99
C LEU A 168 -14.71 29.50 -27.77
N ASN A 169 -15.31 28.45 -27.22
CA ASN A 169 -15.37 27.12 -27.80
C ASN A 169 -16.54 26.93 -28.80
N ALA A 170 -17.33 27.98 -29.06
CA ALA A 170 -18.41 27.95 -30.05
C ALA A 170 -17.95 27.45 -31.42
N HIS A 171 -18.71 26.52 -32.01
CA HIS A 171 -18.36 25.84 -33.25
C HIS A 171 -18.61 26.72 -34.48
N SER A 172 -19.39 27.79 -34.34
CA SER A 172 -19.64 28.78 -35.39
C SER A 172 -19.63 30.23 -34.88
N THR A 173 -19.49 31.19 -35.80
CA THR A 173 -19.57 32.62 -35.45
C THR A 173 -20.97 33.03 -34.97
N TYR A 174 -22.01 32.41 -35.51
CA TYR A 174 -23.40 32.66 -35.10
C TYR A 174 -23.60 32.19 -33.65
N GLU A 175 -23.17 30.96 -33.35
CA GLU A 175 -23.21 30.40 -32.01
C GLU A 175 -22.36 31.20 -31.03
N LEU A 176 -21.14 31.62 -31.42
CA LEU A 176 -20.29 32.51 -30.61
C LEU A 176 -21.05 33.79 -30.21
N GLN A 177 -21.71 34.44 -31.18
CA GLN A 177 -22.48 35.66 -30.93
C GLN A 177 -23.69 35.41 -30.04
N SER A 178 -24.39 34.29 -30.27
CA SER A 178 -25.53 33.88 -29.46
C SER A 178 -25.11 33.61 -28.02
N LEU A 179 -24.11 32.74 -27.80
CA LEU A 179 -23.57 32.41 -26.47
C LEU A 179 -23.01 33.66 -25.78
N ALA A 180 -22.28 34.52 -26.50
CA ALA A 180 -21.79 35.78 -25.93
C ALA A 180 -22.93 36.70 -25.49
N ALA A 181 -24.02 36.80 -26.27
CA ALA A 181 -25.20 37.58 -25.88
C ALA A 181 -25.94 36.96 -24.68
N THR A 182 -26.05 35.64 -24.65
CA THR A 182 -26.64 34.87 -23.54
C THR A 182 -25.87 35.07 -22.25
N TYR A 183 -24.54 34.96 -22.28
CA TYR A 183 -23.68 35.05 -21.10
C TYR A 183 -23.19 36.48 -20.77
N ALA A 184 -23.56 37.49 -21.55
CA ALA A 184 -23.05 38.87 -21.39
C ALA A 184 -23.25 39.43 -19.97
N SER A 185 -24.44 39.21 -19.38
CA SER A 185 -24.77 39.70 -18.02
C SER A 185 -23.94 38.99 -16.94
N GLU A 186 -23.79 37.68 -17.07
CA GLU A 186 -23.01 36.85 -16.15
C GLU A 186 -21.51 37.19 -16.22
N ILE A 187 -20.95 37.30 -17.43
CA ILE A 187 -19.57 37.75 -17.68
C ILE A 187 -19.34 39.13 -17.07
N SER A 188 -20.29 40.07 -17.22
CA SER A 188 -20.17 41.41 -16.62
C SER A 188 -20.14 41.36 -15.09
N THR A 189 -20.96 40.51 -14.49
CA THR A 189 -21.04 40.37 -13.03
C THR A 189 -19.75 39.73 -12.48
N LEU A 190 -19.33 38.62 -13.08
CA LEU A 190 -18.11 37.90 -12.67
C LEU A 190 -16.84 38.72 -12.90
N SER A 191 -16.74 39.44 -14.02
CA SER A 191 -15.59 40.32 -14.29
C SER A 191 -15.50 41.51 -13.33
N THR A 192 -16.64 42.04 -12.85
CA THR A 192 -16.66 43.10 -11.85
C THR A 192 -16.16 42.60 -10.49
N ALA A 193 -16.62 41.42 -10.06
CA ALA A 193 -16.15 40.79 -8.82
C ALA A 193 -14.65 40.46 -8.89
N LEU A 194 -14.20 39.88 -10.00
CA LEU A 194 -12.79 39.62 -10.27
C LEU A 194 -11.96 40.91 -10.22
N PHE A 195 -12.43 41.98 -10.86
CA PHE A 195 -11.73 43.27 -10.86
C PHE A 195 -11.60 43.85 -9.46
N HIS A 196 -12.66 43.81 -8.64
CA HIS A 196 -12.59 44.28 -7.25
C HIS A 196 -11.63 43.46 -6.40
N ALA A 197 -11.59 42.13 -6.58
CA ALA A 197 -10.61 41.29 -5.91
C ALA A 197 -9.18 41.63 -6.35
N GLN A 198 -8.96 41.89 -7.64
CA GLN A 198 -7.66 42.32 -8.17
C GLN A 198 -7.24 43.68 -7.62
N GLU A 199 -8.18 44.63 -7.50
CA GLU A 199 -7.93 45.94 -6.91
C GLU A 199 -7.60 45.84 -5.42
N ALA A 200 -8.32 45.00 -4.66
CA ALA A 200 -8.01 44.72 -3.27
C ALA A 200 -6.62 44.08 -3.10
N ALA A 201 -6.26 43.15 -3.99
CA ALA A 201 -4.93 42.54 -4.00
C ALA A 201 -3.83 43.57 -4.28
N ALA A 202 -4.07 44.45 -5.26
CA ALA A 202 -3.15 45.54 -5.59
C ALA A 202 -3.05 46.60 -4.47
N ALA A 203 -4.14 46.86 -3.74
CA ALA A 203 -4.14 47.79 -2.62
C ALA A 203 -3.28 47.29 -1.46
N LEU A 204 -3.32 45.98 -1.17
CA LEU A 204 -2.41 45.37 -0.21
C LEU A 204 -0.94 45.45 -0.64
N TYR A 205 -0.66 45.68 -1.94
CA TYR A 205 0.71 46.03 -2.39
C TYR A 205 1.22 47.33 -1.84
N HIS A 206 0.30 48.22 -1.51
CA HIS A 206 0.63 49.59 -1.19
C HIS A 206 0.61 49.88 0.31
N SER A 207 -0.09 49.08 1.11
CA SER A 207 -0.43 49.41 2.50
C SER A 207 -0.16 48.27 3.50
N ASP A 208 0.90 47.48 3.30
CA ASP A 208 1.16 46.28 4.09
C ASP A 208 1.43 46.61 5.58
N ASP A 209 0.51 46.23 6.47
CA ASP A 209 0.65 46.32 7.93
C ASP A 209 1.52 45.16 8.51
N HIS A 210 2.10 44.31 7.65
CA HIS A 210 3.00 43.19 7.98
C HIS A 210 2.46 42.11 8.93
N ASN A 211 1.18 42.16 9.30
CA ASN A 211 0.61 41.29 10.33
C ASN A 211 -0.29 40.16 9.77
N CYS A 212 0.15 39.49 8.71
CA CYS A 212 -0.54 38.31 8.20
C CYS A 212 0.07 37.05 8.82
N ASP A 213 -0.68 36.35 9.66
CA ASP A 213 -0.35 35.01 10.17
C ASP A 213 -1.32 33.97 9.61
N PRO A 214 -1.04 33.42 8.41
CA PRO A 214 -1.85 32.38 7.79
C PRO A 214 -1.96 31.14 8.65
N ALA A 215 -0.86 30.73 9.28
CA ALA A 215 -0.76 29.50 10.06
C ALA A 215 -1.62 29.57 11.32
N GLY A 216 -1.56 30.68 12.06
CA GLY A 216 -2.36 30.90 13.27
C GLY A 216 -3.88 31.04 13.02
N SER A 217 -4.30 31.17 11.75
CA SER A 217 -5.72 31.25 11.37
C SER A 217 -6.27 29.99 10.68
N MET A 218 -5.43 29.01 10.38
CA MET A 218 -5.86 27.74 9.80
C MET A 218 -6.45 26.83 10.87
N SER A 219 -7.66 26.33 10.62
CA SER A 219 -8.26 25.27 11.44
C SER A 219 -7.55 23.92 11.18
N ASP A 220 -7.75 22.94 12.07
CA ASP A 220 -7.22 21.59 11.84
C ASP A 220 -7.73 20.97 10.52
N HIS A 221 -8.96 21.29 10.13
CA HIS A 221 -9.50 20.90 8.83
C HIS A 221 -8.76 21.56 7.67
N ASP A 222 -8.44 22.86 7.77
CA ASP A 222 -7.66 23.58 6.74
C ASP A 222 -6.26 22.97 6.59
N TRP A 223 -5.61 22.63 7.71
CA TRP A 223 -4.31 21.95 7.71
C TRP A 223 -4.39 20.58 7.04
N HIS A 224 -5.40 19.79 7.40
CA HIS A 224 -5.62 18.48 6.79
C HIS A 224 -5.81 18.60 5.28
N VAL A 225 -6.72 19.47 4.80
CA VAL A 225 -6.97 19.66 3.37
C VAL A 225 -5.72 20.13 2.64
N TYR A 226 -4.93 21.03 3.24
CA TYR A 226 -3.71 21.53 2.61
C TYR A 226 -2.62 20.45 2.49
N LEU A 227 -2.38 19.69 3.57
CA LEU A 227 -1.42 18.57 3.58
C LEU A 227 -1.87 17.46 2.63
N ASP A 228 -3.15 17.09 2.64
CA ASP A 228 -3.71 16.10 1.72
C ASP A 228 -3.55 16.52 0.25
N THR A 229 -3.84 17.80 -0.07
CA THR A 229 -3.64 18.35 -1.41
C THR A 229 -2.17 18.33 -1.85
N LEU A 230 -1.25 18.65 -0.94
CA LEU A 230 0.19 18.59 -1.20
C LEU A 230 0.65 17.14 -1.41
N GLY A 231 0.14 16.23 -0.61
CA GLY A 231 0.33 14.79 -0.73
C GLY A 231 -0.14 14.24 -2.07
N GLY A 232 -1.37 14.56 -2.46
CA GLY A 232 -1.92 14.24 -3.78
C GLY A 232 -1.10 14.81 -4.93
N THR A 233 -0.49 15.99 -4.76
CA THR A 233 0.41 16.58 -5.77
C THR A 233 1.70 15.78 -5.94
N ARG A 234 2.30 15.27 -4.84
CA ARG A 234 3.46 14.36 -4.90
C ARG A 234 3.11 13.07 -5.63
N LEU A 235 2.00 12.45 -5.25
CA LEU A 235 1.47 11.25 -5.89
C LEU A 235 1.29 11.48 -7.40
N LEU A 236 0.53 12.51 -7.81
CA LEU A 236 0.26 12.82 -9.22
C LEU A 236 1.56 13.02 -10.03
N SER A 237 2.59 13.65 -9.46
CA SER A 237 3.89 13.81 -10.13
C SER A 237 4.56 12.46 -10.46
N GLN A 238 4.43 11.47 -9.57
CA GLN A 238 4.94 10.13 -9.77
C GLN A 238 4.06 9.32 -10.73
N GLN A 239 2.73 9.50 -10.70
CA GLN A 239 1.81 8.89 -11.67
C GLN A 239 2.11 9.33 -13.11
N VAL A 240 2.35 10.62 -13.32
CA VAL A 240 2.79 11.19 -14.60
C VAL A 240 4.07 10.50 -15.09
N THR A 241 5.04 10.32 -14.20
CA THR A 241 6.33 9.69 -14.53
C THR A 241 6.15 8.21 -14.86
N TRP A 242 5.31 7.49 -14.11
CA TRP A 242 4.98 6.10 -14.37
C TRP A 242 4.33 5.90 -15.75
N HIS A 243 3.32 6.70 -16.10
CA HIS A 243 2.70 6.62 -17.42
C HIS A 243 3.68 6.96 -18.55
N PHE A 244 4.60 7.91 -18.34
CA PHE A 244 5.69 8.14 -19.27
C PHE A 244 6.58 6.90 -19.43
N MET A 245 6.94 6.22 -18.33
CA MET A 245 7.76 5.00 -18.38
C MET A 245 7.06 3.86 -19.13
N GLN A 246 5.74 3.70 -18.95
CA GLN A 246 4.94 2.76 -19.73
C GLN A 246 5.04 3.05 -21.24
N VAL A 247 4.90 4.33 -21.65
CA VAL A 247 5.07 4.72 -23.06
C VAL A 247 6.49 4.42 -23.56
N ALA A 248 7.51 4.75 -22.78
CA ALA A 248 8.91 4.56 -23.15
C ALA A 248 9.27 3.06 -23.33
N LEU A 249 8.75 2.20 -22.44
CA LEU A 249 8.93 0.76 -22.47
C LEU A 249 7.93 0.03 -23.38
N ARG A 250 7.10 0.79 -24.12
CA ARG A 250 6.09 0.28 -25.06
C ARG A 250 5.01 -0.61 -24.42
N SER A 251 4.72 -0.39 -23.14
CA SER A 251 3.59 -1.00 -22.44
C SER A 251 2.41 -0.02 -22.41
N ASN A 252 1.20 -0.50 -22.73
CA ASN A 252 -0.05 0.28 -22.68
C ASN A 252 -0.01 1.68 -23.35
N VAL A 253 0.79 1.85 -24.41
CA VAL A 253 1.18 3.15 -24.99
C VAL A 253 0.01 4.11 -25.23
N HIS A 254 -1.09 3.62 -25.79
CA HIS A 254 -2.22 4.47 -26.15
C HIS A 254 -2.92 5.04 -24.92
N THR A 255 -3.25 4.19 -23.95
CA THR A 255 -3.88 4.61 -22.69
C THR A 255 -2.94 5.54 -21.92
N SER A 256 -1.68 5.14 -21.77
CA SER A 256 -0.70 5.93 -20.99
C SER A 256 -0.44 7.31 -21.58
N LYS A 257 -0.50 7.51 -22.90
CA LYS A 257 -0.38 8.86 -23.51
C LYS A 257 -1.57 9.77 -23.18
N VAL A 258 -2.78 9.20 -23.13
CA VAL A 258 -4.00 9.94 -22.78
C VAL A 258 -3.92 10.35 -21.31
N GLU A 259 -3.69 9.37 -20.42
CA GLU A 259 -3.58 9.62 -18.98
C GLU A 259 -2.46 10.61 -18.65
N LEU A 260 -1.29 10.46 -19.29
CA LEU A 260 -0.18 11.40 -19.14
C LEU A 260 -0.59 12.86 -19.44
N THR A 261 -1.36 13.08 -20.51
CA THR A 261 -1.81 14.45 -20.88
C THR A 261 -2.79 15.03 -19.85
N VAL A 262 -3.70 14.19 -19.33
CA VAL A 262 -4.69 14.58 -18.32
C VAL A 262 -3.99 14.91 -17.00
N LEU A 263 -3.18 13.98 -16.49
CA LEU A 263 -2.48 14.10 -15.21
C LEU A 263 -1.48 15.26 -15.20
N MET A 264 -0.82 15.56 -16.33
CA MET A 264 0.04 16.75 -16.43
C MET A 264 -0.74 18.05 -16.24
N ALA A 265 -1.94 18.16 -16.84
CA ALA A 265 -2.77 19.33 -16.70
C ALA A 265 -3.30 19.47 -15.26
N GLU A 266 -3.71 18.35 -14.66
CA GLU A 266 -4.20 18.27 -13.27
C GLU A 266 -3.11 18.61 -12.26
N THR A 267 -1.93 17.99 -12.34
CA THR A 267 -0.77 18.30 -11.49
C THR A 267 -0.41 19.78 -11.59
N GLY A 268 -0.37 20.31 -12.82
CA GLY A 268 -0.10 21.72 -13.07
C GLY A 268 -1.20 22.67 -12.56
N GLN A 269 -2.42 22.20 -12.36
CA GLN A 269 -3.47 22.98 -11.70
C GLN A 269 -3.33 22.88 -10.18
N MET A 270 -3.05 21.70 -9.65
CA MET A 270 -2.93 21.46 -8.20
C MET A 270 -1.77 22.24 -7.57
N MET A 271 -0.59 22.24 -8.19
CA MET A 271 0.54 23.04 -7.70
C MET A 271 0.23 24.55 -7.69
N ARG A 272 -0.54 25.05 -8.68
CA ARG A 272 -1.01 26.44 -8.66
C ARG A 272 -2.00 26.67 -7.53
N SER A 273 -2.95 25.76 -7.32
CA SER A 273 -3.89 25.84 -6.18
C SER A 273 -3.16 25.87 -4.84
N LEU A 274 -2.07 25.11 -4.68
CA LEU A 274 -1.24 25.14 -3.47
C LEU A 274 -0.54 26.48 -3.29
N VAL A 275 0.08 27.05 -4.33
CA VAL A 275 0.75 28.36 -4.27
C VAL A 275 -0.22 29.49 -3.96
N GLU A 276 -1.44 29.43 -4.51
CA GLU A 276 -2.38 30.56 -4.48
C GLU A 276 -3.47 30.43 -3.40
N GLY A 277 -3.72 29.22 -2.91
CA GLY A 277 -4.99 28.85 -2.28
C GLY A 277 -6.12 28.74 -3.31
N LYS A 278 -7.13 27.92 -3.02
CA LYS A 278 -8.33 27.79 -3.85
C LYS A 278 -9.57 27.58 -2.99
N LYS A 279 -10.22 28.69 -2.63
CA LYS A 279 -11.43 28.72 -1.80
C LYS A 279 -12.57 27.83 -2.28
N VAL A 280 -12.76 27.71 -3.59
CA VAL A 280 -13.84 26.87 -4.17
C VAL A 280 -13.68 25.41 -3.75
N ASP A 281 -12.44 24.96 -3.61
CA ASP A 281 -12.07 23.58 -3.29
C ASP A 281 -11.71 23.43 -1.81
N GLY A 282 -11.85 24.50 -1.01
CA GLY A 282 -11.43 24.50 0.40
C GLY A 282 -9.93 24.48 0.62
N ILE A 283 -9.10 24.63 -0.42
CA ILE A 283 -7.63 24.63 -0.29
C ILE A 283 -7.22 26.00 0.28
N PRO A 284 -6.70 26.06 1.52
CA PRO A 284 -6.23 27.31 2.10
C PRO A 284 -4.94 27.77 1.39
N ALA A 285 -4.60 29.04 1.54
CA ALA A 285 -3.31 29.53 1.07
C ALA A 285 -2.16 29.07 1.99
N PRO A 286 -0.91 29.03 1.48
CA PRO A 286 0.25 28.53 2.22
C PRO A 286 0.44 29.16 3.61
N PRO A 287 0.96 28.38 4.58
CA PRO A 287 1.05 28.82 5.98
C PRO A 287 2.16 29.84 6.26
N ASN A 288 3.30 29.77 5.55
CA ASN A 288 4.46 30.63 5.72
C ASN A 288 5.21 30.84 4.35
N GLN A 289 6.17 31.77 4.27
CA GLN A 289 6.73 32.32 3.00
C GLN A 289 7.65 31.29 2.44
N LYS A 290 8.33 30.63 3.38
CA LYS A 290 9.25 29.58 3.12
C LYS A 290 8.53 28.50 2.33
N VAL A 291 7.30 28.13 2.72
CA VAL A 291 6.46 27.20 1.95
C VAL A 291 6.09 27.76 0.56
N VAL A 292 5.75 29.05 0.44
CA VAL A 292 5.50 29.69 -0.88
C VAL A 292 6.73 29.63 -1.79
N ASP A 293 7.89 30.08 -1.30
CA ASP A 293 9.15 30.12 -2.04
C ASP A 293 9.57 28.72 -2.51
N LEU A 294 9.38 27.71 -1.64
CA LEU A 294 9.66 26.31 -1.97
C LEU A 294 8.68 25.77 -3.02
N LEU A 295 7.39 26.10 -2.92
CA LEU A 295 6.39 25.70 -3.92
C LEU A 295 6.63 26.38 -5.27
N GLU A 296 7.02 27.65 -5.30
CA GLU A 296 7.38 28.35 -6.55
C GLU A 296 8.60 27.68 -7.21
N HIS A 297 9.59 27.28 -6.41
CA HIS A 297 10.75 26.56 -6.92
C HIS A 297 10.39 25.16 -7.46
N ALA A 298 9.54 24.40 -6.75
CA ALA A 298 9.01 23.12 -7.24
C ALA A 298 8.20 23.29 -8.54
N TRP A 299 7.38 24.35 -8.61
CA TRP A 299 6.61 24.72 -9.81
C TRP A 299 7.51 25.01 -11.01
N GLU A 300 8.61 25.74 -10.83
CA GLU A 300 9.57 26.01 -11.91
C GLU A 300 10.19 24.71 -12.45
N ARG A 301 10.53 23.76 -11.58
CA ARG A 301 11.03 22.44 -12.02
C ARG A 301 9.95 21.62 -12.72
N TRP A 302 8.73 21.64 -12.20
CA TRP A 302 7.58 21.00 -12.83
C TRP A 302 7.31 21.56 -14.23
N ASP A 303 7.39 22.88 -14.42
CA ASP A 303 7.23 23.50 -15.74
C ASP A 303 8.26 22.93 -16.73
N VAL A 304 9.53 22.81 -16.34
CA VAL A 304 10.57 22.20 -17.18
C VAL A 304 10.25 20.72 -17.49
N LEU A 305 9.88 19.92 -16.49
CA LEU A 305 9.49 18.52 -16.67
C LEU A 305 8.30 18.39 -17.63
N SER A 306 7.25 19.19 -17.44
CA SER A 306 6.03 19.15 -18.24
C SER A 306 6.29 19.48 -19.71
N HIS A 307 7.22 20.39 -20.01
CA HIS A 307 7.64 20.68 -21.38
C HIS A 307 8.32 19.48 -22.04
N VAL A 308 9.22 18.79 -21.32
CA VAL A 308 9.91 17.58 -21.82
C VAL A 308 8.92 16.45 -22.06
N LEU A 309 7.98 16.23 -21.13
CA LEU A 309 6.93 15.24 -21.27
C LEU A 309 5.98 15.54 -22.44
N THR A 310 5.63 16.81 -22.63
CA THR A 310 4.80 17.24 -23.78
C THR A 310 5.48 16.90 -25.10
N GLU A 311 6.80 17.11 -25.21
CA GLU A 311 7.56 16.70 -26.39
C GLU A 311 7.52 15.17 -26.57
N ALA A 312 7.78 14.42 -25.49
CA ALA A 312 7.82 12.96 -25.49
C ALA A 312 6.51 12.30 -25.94
N VAL A 313 5.36 12.82 -25.50
CA VAL A 313 4.02 12.28 -25.85
C VAL A 313 3.80 12.23 -27.37
N HIS A 314 4.38 13.18 -28.10
CA HIS A 314 4.25 13.25 -29.56
C HIS A 314 5.21 12.33 -30.31
N MET A 315 6.18 11.71 -29.63
CA MET A 315 7.14 10.80 -30.24
C MET A 315 6.58 9.40 -30.38
N GLU A 316 6.93 8.72 -31.47
CA GLU A 316 6.62 7.30 -31.67
C GLU A 316 7.59 6.39 -30.88
N VAL A 317 8.86 6.79 -30.82
CA VAL A 317 9.91 6.11 -30.07
C VAL A 317 10.59 7.14 -29.17
N ILE A 318 10.57 6.90 -27.87
CA ILE A 318 11.22 7.76 -26.88
C ILE A 318 12.70 7.37 -26.78
N PRO A 319 13.65 8.29 -27.04
CA PRO A 319 15.07 7.98 -26.93
C PRO A 319 15.50 7.86 -25.46
N GLY A 320 16.47 7.00 -25.16
CA GLY A 320 16.97 6.80 -23.79
C GLY A 320 17.45 8.08 -23.08
N VAL A 321 18.02 9.04 -23.82
CA VAL A 321 18.38 10.36 -23.29
C VAL A 321 17.18 11.13 -22.74
N MET A 322 16.00 10.97 -23.35
CA MET A 322 14.78 11.61 -22.86
C MET A 322 14.25 10.89 -21.62
N VAL A 323 14.40 9.57 -21.55
CA VAL A 323 14.07 8.78 -20.34
C VAL A 323 14.94 9.22 -19.16
N ASP A 324 16.25 9.31 -19.35
CA ASP A 324 17.20 9.80 -18.32
C ASP A 324 16.87 11.22 -17.87
N ARG A 325 16.58 12.13 -18.82
CA ARG A 325 16.19 13.50 -18.49
C ARG A 325 14.89 13.59 -17.70
N VAL A 326 13.88 12.80 -18.06
CA VAL A 326 12.61 12.75 -17.32
C VAL A 326 12.81 12.17 -15.93
N ALA A 327 13.63 11.13 -15.78
CA ALA A 327 13.96 10.55 -14.48
C ALA A 327 14.58 11.59 -13.53
N GLN A 328 15.61 12.30 -13.98
CA GLN A 328 16.28 13.34 -13.17
C GLN A 328 15.34 14.48 -12.79
N LEU A 329 14.53 14.98 -13.75
CA LEU A 329 13.59 16.07 -13.49
C LEU A 329 12.44 15.64 -12.58
N SER A 330 11.93 14.41 -12.73
CA SER A 330 10.88 13.86 -11.87
C SER A 330 11.36 13.73 -10.43
N GLN A 331 12.55 13.15 -10.23
CA GLN A 331 13.16 13.04 -8.90
C GLN A 331 13.40 14.42 -8.28
N ALA A 332 13.85 15.40 -9.08
CA ALA A 332 14.06 16.76 -8.60
C ALA A 332 12.76 17.49 -8.21
N VAL A 333 11.64 17.22 -8.89
CA VAL A 333 10.32 17.75 -8.52
C VAL A 333 9.84 17.10 -7.23
N LEU A 334 9.92 15.76 -7.12
CA LEU A 334 9.50 15.05 -5.92
C LEU A 334 10.30 15.50 -4.69
N ALA A 335 11.62 15.59 -4.80
CA ALA A 335 12.48 16.03 -3.71
C ALA A 335 12.14 17.46 -3.24
N ASP A 336 11.80 18.37 -4.14
CA ASP A 336 11.36 19.72 -3.74
C ASP A 336 10.00 19.68 -3.04
N LEU A 337 9.06 18.85 -3.51
CA LEU A 337 7.75 18.68 -2.86
C LEU A 337 7.86 18.03 -1.48
N ASP A 338 8.79 17.10 -1.27
CA ASP A 338 9.07 16.51 0.05
C ASP A 338 9.62 17.57 1.02
N VAL A 339 10.47 18.48 0.54
CA VAL A 339 10.94 19.62 1.35
C VAL A 339 9.80 20.59 1.68
N VAL A 340 8.90 20.87 0.73
CA VAL A 340 7.68 21.68 0.98
C VAL A 340 6.82 21.00 2.05
N MET A 341 6.61 19.70 1.93
CA MET A 341 5.78 18.92 2.82
C MET A 341 6.32 18.92 4.25
N HIS A 342 7.60 18.63 4.42
CA HIS A 342 8.28 18.69 5.72
C HIS A 342 8.13 20.06 6.40
N HIS A 343 8.34 21.16 5.67
CA HIS A 343 8.16 22.50 6.22
C HIS A 343 6.70 22.87 6.52
N THR A 344 5.75 22.29 5.77
CA THR A 344 4.32 22.48 6.00
C THR A 344 3.87 21.71 7.25
N GLU A 345 4.32 20.47 7.41
CA GLU A 345 4.10 19.65 8.61
C GLU A 345 4.65 20.35 9.86
N GLN A 346 5.90 20.84 9.82
CA GLN A 346 6.48 21.61 10.93
C GLN A 346 5.65 22.85 11.29
N ALA A 347 5.12 23.55 10.29
CA ALA A 347 4.27 24.72 10.52
C ALA A 347 2.92 24.32 11.14
N ALA A 348 2.34 23.20 10.69
CA ALA A 348 1.10 22.65 11.24
C ALA A 348 1.29 22.23 12.71
N TYR A 349 2.38 21.50 12.98
CA TYR A 349 2.74 21.06 14.33
C TYR A 349 2.94 22.24 15.28
N ALA A 350 3.65 23.28 14.84
CA ALA A 350 3.85 24.50 15.63
C ALA A 350 2.53 25.26 15.90
N ALA A 351 1.55 25.15 15.01
CA ALA A 351 0.29 25.88 15.11
C ALA A 351 -0.75 25.18 16.00
N SER A 352 -1.00 23.87 15.82
CA SER A 352 -2.07 23.15 16.55
C SER A 352 -1.60 21.97 17.41
N HIS A 353 -0.33 21.57 17.34
CA HIS A 353 0.22 20.35 17.95
C HIS A 353 -0.61 19.08 17.65
N SER A 354 -1.46 19.10 16.61
CA SER A 354 -2.31 17.95 16.26
C SER A 354 -1.47 16.84 15.63
N SER A 355 -1.65 15.62 16.14
CA SER A 355 -1.04 14.39 15.61
C SER A 355 -1.52 14.04 14.20
N ASP A 356 -2.67 14.57 13.78
CA ASP A 356 -3.28 14.24 12.49
C ASP A 356 -2.43 14.75 11.31
N SER A 357 -1.66 15.82 11.49
CA SER A 357 -0.77 16.37 10.43
C SER A 357 0.35 15.40 10.03
N PHE A 358 1.01 14.82 11.03
CA PHE A 358 2.05 13.81 10.82
C PHE A 358 1.46 12.52 10.25
N LEU A 359 0.27 12.12 10.71
CA LEU A 359 -0.46 10.96 10.18
C LEU A 359 -0.78 11.12 8.68
N VAL A 360 -1.29 12.29 8.27
CA VAL A 360 -1.56 12.61 6.85
C VAL A 360 -0.28 12.54 6.02
N GLU A 361 0.85 13.00 6.58
CA GLU A 361 2.12 12.90 5.88
C GLU A 361 2.53 11.45 5.64
N GLN A 362 2.48 10.62 6.68
CA GLN A 362 2.85 9.22 6.59
C GLN A 362 1.97 8.45 5.59
N THR A 363 0.65 8.66 5.61
CA THR A 363 -0.24 7.99 4.64
C THR A 363 0.01 8.48 3.21
N SER A 364 0.24 9.78 3.01
CA SER A 364 0.56 10.31 1.68
C SER A 364 1.93 9.84 1.15
N GLN A 365 2.92 9.72 2.03
CA GLN A 365 4.23 9.16 1.69
C GLN A 365 4.08 7.72 1.20
N GLN A 366 3.29 6.91 1.91
CA GLN A 366 2.99 5.54 1.52
C GLN A 366 2.36 5.45 0.12
N GLU A 367 1.35 6.28 -0.17
CA GLU A 367 0.72 6.34 -1.49
C GLU A 367 1.70 6.71 -2.60
N THR A 368 2.57 7.69 -2.34
CA THR A 368 3.58 8.16 -3.31
C THR A 368 4.62 7.07 -3.62
N LEU A 369 5.04 6.30 -2.60
CA LEU A 369 6.03 5.24 -2.74
C LEU A 369 5.59 4.13 -3.70
N LEU A 370 4.29 3.81 -3.77
CA LEU A 370 3.75 2.79 -4.69
C LEU A 370 4.11 3.09 -6.16
N TYR A 371 3.98 4.35 -6.58
CA TYR A 371 4.37 4.77 -7.93
C TYR A 371 5.87 4.95 -8.07
N LYS A 372 6.55 5.49 -7.04
CA LYS A 372 8.00 5.70 -7.05
C LYS A 372 8.76 4.38 -7.27
N ILE A 373 8.42 3.34 -6.53
CA ILE A 373 8.98 1.98 -6.67
C ILE A 373 8.79 1.45 -8.09
N SER A 374 7.62 1.70 -8.67
CA SER A 374 7.30 1.27 -10.05
C SER A 374 8.13 2.01 -11.09
N VAL A 375 8.35 3.31 -10.90
CA VAL A 375 9.22 4.14 -11.75
C VAL A 375 10.67 3.68 -11.64
N GLU A 376 11.19 3.48 -10.43
CA GLU A 376 12.58 3.04 -10.18
C GLU A 376 12.85 1.67 -10.81
N ALA A 377 11.94 0.71 -10.65
CA ALA A 377 12.03 -0.59 -11.33
C ALA A 377 12.04 -0.47 -12.87
N ALA A 378 11.17 0.37 -13.42
CA ALA A 378 11.13 0.63 -14.86
C ALA A 378 12.41 1.32 -15.39
N LEU A 379 13.04 2.19 -14.58
CA LEU A 379 14.30 2.83 -14.93
C LEU A 379 15.45 1.81 -14.97
N VAL A 380 15.52 0.89 -14.00
CA VAL A 380 16.46 -0.24 -14.03
C VAL A 380 16.27 -1.07 -15.31
N LEU A 381 15.02 -1.46 -15.62
CA LEU A 381 14.69 -2.19 -16.85
C LEU A 381 15.11 -1.45 -18.13
N SER A 382 14.98 -0.12 -18.15
CA SER A 382 15.35 0.71 -19.29
C SER A 382 16.86 0.87 -19.51
N GLY A 383 17.69 0.39 -18.57
CA GLY A 383 19.14 0.48 -18.63
C GLY A 383 19.69 1.87 -18.27
N ILE A 384 18.88 2.74 -17.66
CA ILE A 384 19.27 4.07 -17.23
C ILE A 384 19.73 4.00 -15.78
N GLN A 385 20.98 4.41 -15.51
CA GLN A 385 21.57 4.51 -14.16
C GLN A 385 21.21 3.28 -13.29
N VAL A 386 21.48 2.09 -13.84
CA VAL A 386 20.98 0.81 -13.31
C VAL A 386 21.36 0.61 -11.85
N HIS A 387 22.59 0.97 -11.47
CA HIS A 387 23.07 0.80 -10.11
C HIS A 387 22.41 1.78 -9.15
N GLU A 388 22.34 3.07 -9.52
CA GLU A 388 21.73 4.10 -8.70
C GLU A 388 20.23 3.83 -8.50
N ASN A 389 19.50 3.51 -9.57
CA ASN A 389 18.07 3.20 -9.48
C ASN A 389 17.79 1.88 -8.74
N TRP A 390 18.71 0.92 -8.73
CA TRP A 390 18.59 -0.28 -7.90
C TRP A 390 18.71 0.05 -6.42
N LEU A 391 19.62 0.94 -6.04
CA LEU A 391 19.75 1.41 -4.66
C LEU A 391 18.50 2.17 -4.23
N LEU A 392 18.03 3.11 -5.05
CA LEU A 392 16.80 3.87 -4.80
C LEU A 392 15.57 2.95 -4.68
N LEU A 393 15.45 1.93 -5.53
CA LEU A 393 14.37 0.94 -5.44
C LEU A 393 14.36 0.23 -4.09
N ASN A 394 15.51 -0.19 -3.58
CA ASN A 394 15.59 -0.86 -2.27
C ASN A 394 15.32 0.11 -1.12
N GLU A 395 15.80 1.35 -1.22
CA GLU A 395 15.52 2.41 -0.24
C GLU A 395 14.01 2.72 -0.18
N SER A 396 13.36 2.90 -1.32
CA SER A 396 11.92 3.16 -1.39
C SER A 396 11.08 1.99 -0.86
N ARG A 397 11.51 0.74 -1.10
CA ARG A 397 10.86 -0.46 -0.53
C ARG A 397 10.98 -0.49 0.99
N GLY A 398 12.19 -0.30 1.51
CA GLY A 398 12.43 -0.25 2.96
C GLY A 398 11.64 0.89 3.63
N LEU A 399 11.60 2.07 3.01
CA LEU A 399 10.82 3.19 3.53
C LEU A 399 9.32 2.91 3.55
N PHE A 400 8.78 2.16 2.59
CA PHE A 400 7.37 1.74 2.63
C PHE A 400 7.10 0.83 3.83
N ASP A 401 7.96 -0.16 4.06
CA ASP A 401 7.82 -1.08 5.19
C ASP A 401 7.96 -0.35 6.53
N GLU A 402 8.88 0.62 6.63
CA GLU A 402 9.05 1.49 7.79
C GLU A 402 7.79 2.34 8.04
N THR A 403 7.26 3.03 7.03
CA THR A 403 6.03 3.82 7.14
C THR A 403 4.83 2.95 7.52
N GLN A 404 4.68 1.76 6.90
CA GLN A 404 3.61 0.81 7.23
C GLN A 404 3.71 0.34 8.69
N THR A 405 4.92 0.01 9.14
CA THR A 405 5.19 -0.41 10.52
C THR A 405 4.88 0.73 11.48
N MET A 406 5.29 1.95 11.16
CA MET A 406 5.03 3.15 11.94
C MET A 406 3.53 3.43 12.09
N LEU A 407 2.77 3.29 11.00
CA LEU A 407 1.33 3.46 11.02
C LEU A 407 0.60 2.39 11.84
N LEU A 408 1.14 1.17 11.94
CA LEU A 408 0.59 0.04 12.72
C LEU A 408 1.00 0.08 14.19
N GLN A 409 2.30 0.18 14.46
CA GLN A 409 2.89 0.09 15.80
C GLN A 409 2.89 1.43 16.55
N GLY A 410 2.68 2.53 15.83
CA GLY A 410 2.87 3.87 16.35
C GLY A 410 4.34 4.28 16.34
N ALA A 411 4.61 5.49 16.84
CA ALA A 411 5.95 6.04 16.99
C ALA A 411 6.00 6.96 18.21
N PRO A 412 7.11 7.00 18.94
CA PRO A 412 7.28 7.96 20.03
C PRO A 412 7.34 9.39 19.49
N ALA A 413 6.94 10.36 20.30
CA ALA A 413 7.12 11.78 19.96
C ALA A 413 8.62 12.09 19.83
N THR A 414 8.96 12.92 18.85
CA THR A 414 10.29 13.51 18.67
C THR A 414 10.21 15.03 18.85
N ASN A 415 11.36 15.72 18.74
CA ASN A 415 11.36 17.19 18.74
C ASN A 415 10.62 17.79 17.53
N HIS A 416 10.34 16.99 16.51
CA HIS A 416 9.81 17.45 15.22
C HIS A 416 8.50 16.79 14.81
N SER A 417 8.10 15.72 15.49
CA SER A 417 6.88 14.97 15.16
C SER A 417 6.15 14.55 16.44
N PRO A 418 4.81 14.61 16.47
CA PRO A 418 4.00 14.14 17.58
C PRO A 418 4.11 12.62 17.73
N ALA A 419 3.74 12.10 18.91
CA ALA A 419 3.60 10.67 19.10
C ALA A 419 2.45 10.14 18.22
N MET A 420 2.63 8.95 17.67
CA MET A 420 1.61 8.19 16.97
C MET A 420 1.20 7.03 17.84
N GLU A 421 -0.11 6.87 18.02
CA GLU A 421 -0.64 5.75 18.79
C GLU A 421 -0.58 4.46 17.98
N LYS A 422 -0.29 3.35 18.68
CA LYS A 422 -0.41 2.00 18.12
C LYS A 422 -1.85 1.75 17.67
N GLN A 423 -2.03 1.09 16.54
CA GLN A 423 -3.36 0.71 16.07
C GLN A 423 -3.92 -0.40 16.95
N THR A 424 -5.01 -0.09 17.64
CA THR A 424 -5.72 -1.03 18.52
C THR A 424 -7.05 -1.46 17.93
N GLN A 425 -7.44 -0.96 16.76
CA GLN A 425 -8.70 -1.31 16.11
C GLN A 425 -8.47 -2.37 15.04
N VAL A 426 -9.06 -3.56 15.21
CA VAL A 426 -8.92 -4.69 14.27
C VAL A 426 -9.30 -4.31 12.84
N CYS A 427 -10.26 -3.39 12.70
CA CYS A 427 -10.67 -2.85 11.41
C CYS A 427 -9.57 -2.13 10.67
N MET A 428 -8.87 -1.27 11.39
CA MET A 428 -7.79 -0.49 10.82
C MET A 428 -6.66 -1.44 10.44
N ILE A 429 -6.32 -2.35 11.33
CA ILE A 429 -5.32 -3.39 11.10
C ILE A 429 -5.66 -4.22 9.86
N ALA A 430 -6.91 -4.62 9.66
CA ALA A 430 -7.33 -5.37 8.47
C ALA A 430 -7.18 -4.57 7.17
N ARG A 431 -7.47 -3.26 7.18
CA ARG A 431 -7.22 -2.39 6.01
C ARG A 431 -5.74 -2.19 5.74
N MET A 432 -4.96 -1.92 6.79
CA MET A 432 -3.50 -1.84 6.72
C MET A 432 -2.90 -3.16 6.20
N ARG A 433 -3.47 -4.30 6.59
CA ARG A 433 -3.07 -5.61 6.10
C ARG A 433 -3.30 -5.77 4.60
N GLU A 434 -4.44 -5.33 4.09
CA GLU A 434 -4.75 -5.33 2.65
C GLU A 434 -3.73 -4.49 1.87
N VAL A 435 -3.37 -3.32 2.38
CA VAL A 435 -2.32 -2.46 1.81
C VAL A 435 -0.98 -3.20 1.77
N GLY A 436 -0.57 -3.83 2.88
CA GLY A 436 0.65 -4.63 2.93
C GLY A 436 0.65 -5.84 1.98
N ASP A 437 -0.51 -6.49 1.78
CA ASP A 437 -0.68 -7.61 0.85
C ASP A 437 -0.55 -7.19 -0.62
N LEU A 438 -1.18 -6.08 -0.98
CA LEU A 438 -1.08 -5.53 -2.33
C LEU A 438 0.32 -4.97 -2.60
N PHE A 439 0.94 -4.36 -1.58
CA PHE A 439 2.33 -3.91 -1.65
C PHE A 439 3.29 -5.09 -1.87
N SER A 440 3.18 -6.18 -1.12
CA SER A 440 4.06 -7.35 -1.29
C SER A 440 4.00 -7.93 -2.71
N GLN A 441 2.80 -7.96 -3.32
CA GLN A 441 2.61 -8.36 -4.71
C GLN A 441 3.25 -7.36 -5.69
N LEU A 442 3.07 -6.07 -5.44
CA LEU A 442 3.64 -4.98 -6.22
C LEU A 442 5.17 -5.02 -6.17
N GLU A 443 5.74 -5.21 -4.98
CA GLU A 443 7.16 -5.34 -4.73
C GLU A 443 7.76 -6.52 -5.49
N HIS A 444 7.13 -7.70 -5.40
CA HIS A 444 7.55 -8.87 -6.18
C HIS A 444 7.59 -8.58 -7.68
N SER A 445 6.53 -7.94 -8.20
CA SER A 445 6.44 -7.56 -9.62
C SER A 445 7.50 -6.50 -9.98
N ALA A 446 7.73 -5.50 -9.13
CA ALA A 446 8.74 -4.47 -9.32
C ALA A 446 10.16 -5.04 -9.38
N LEU A 447 10.51 -5.99 -8.50
CA LEU A 447 11.78 -6.71 -8.56
C LEU A 447 11.89 -7.54 -9.84
N GLY A 448 10.81 -8.21 -10.25
CA GLY A 448 10.76 -8.92 -11.53
C GLY A 448 11.03 -8.01 -12.73
N VAL A 449 10.42 -6.83 -12.76
CA VAL A 449 10.70 -5.78 -13.78
C VAL A 449 12.16 -5.37 -13.74
N ALA A 450 12.70 -5.04 -12.57
CA ALA A 450 14.08 -4.61 -12.38
C ALA A 450 15.10 -5.70 -12.79
N TRP A 451 14.76 -6.99 -12.65
CA TRP A 451 15.56 -8.12 -13.15
C TRP A 451 15.43 -8.39 -14.65
N GLY A 452 14.66 -7.58 -15.38
CA GLY A 452 14.53 -7.69 -16.83
C GLY A 452 13.28 -8.41 -17.31
N ASN A 453 12.36 -8.80 -16.40
CA ASN A 453 11.12 -9.47 -16.80
C ASN A 453 10.06 -8.46 -17.25
N SER A 454 9.91 -8.28 -18.56
CA SER A 454 8.93 -7.35 -19.12
C SER A 454 7.47 -7.77 -18.93
N THR A 455 7.16 -9.04 -18.62
CA THR A 455 5.76 -9.44 -18.35
C THR A 455 5.26 -8.86 -17.03
N GLU A 456 6.15 -8.78 -16.04
CA GLU A 456 5.88 -8.16 -14.74
C GLU A 456 5.57 -6.68 -14.87
N LEU A 457 6.01 -6.00 -15.94
CA LEU A 457 5.65 -4.59 -16.16
C LEU A 457 4.14 -4.41 -16.40
N THR A 458 3.49 -5.41 -17.02
CA THR A 458 2.03 -5.38 -17.20
C THR A 458 1.32 -5.63 -15.88
N GLU A 459 1.82 -6.58 -15.09
CA GLU A 459 1.26 -6.91 -13.79
C GLU A 459 1.45 -5.76 -12.78
N LEU A 460 2.62 -5.12 -12.79
CA LEU A 460 2.89 -3.91 -12.03
C LEU A 460 1.91 -2.79 -12.38
N GLY A 461 1.62 -2.59 -13.67
CA GLY A 461 0.59 -1.65 -14.12
C GLY A 461 -0.83 -1.97 -13.66
N ARG A 462 -1.13 -3.24 -13.35
CA ARG A 462 -2.40 -3.69 -12.77
C ARG A 462 -2.43 -3.52 -11.25
N LEU A 463 -1.32 -3.81 -10.56
CA LEU A 463 -1.23 -3.81 -9.10
C LEU A 463 -1.18 -2.41 -8.50
N VAL A 464 -0.45 -1.47 -9.11
CA VAL A 464 -0.31 -0.09 -8.61
C VAL A 464 -1.65 0.59 -8.31
N PRO A 465 -2.65 0.64 -9.22
CA PRO A 465 -3.93 1.27 -8.91
C PRO A 465 -4.74 0.53 -7.84
N LEU A 466 -4.58 -0.79 -7.71
CA LEU A 466 -5.23 -1.57 -6.64
C LEU A 466 -4.62 -1.25 -5.27
N ALA A 467 -3.29 -1.26 -5.19
CA ALA A 467 -2.55 -0.89 -3.99
C ALA A 467 -2.85 0.55 -3.56
N LEU A 468 -2.91 1.49 -4.52
CA LEU A 468 -3.26 2.88 -4.23
C LEU A 468 -4.69 3.00 -3.68
N ALA A 469 -5.67 2.33 -4.31
CA ALA A 469 -7.06 2.39 -3.84
C ALA A 469 -7.21 1.85 -2.41
N ALA A 470 -6.48 0.79 -2.07
CA ALA A 470 -6.42 0.28 -0.70
C ALA A 470 -5.76 1.27 0.26
N ALA A 471 -4.63 1.87 -0.12
CA ALA A 471 -3.91 2.86 0.69
C ALA A 471 -4.75 4.12 0.95
N GLN A 472 -5.48 4.62 -0.06
CA GLN A 472 -6.40 5.75 0.08
C GLN A 472 -7.58 5.43 1.01
N SER A 473 -8.20 4.26 0.84
CA SER A 473 -9.27 3.78 1.73
C SER A 473 -8.81 3.65 3.19
N GLN A 474 -7.55 3.29 3.40
CA GLN A 474 -6.92 3.23 4.71
C GLN A 474 -6.61 4.64 5.25
N SER A 475 -6.03 5.53 4.43
CA SER A 475 -5.74 6.92 4.77
C SER A 475 -6.99 7.66 5.23
N GLU A 476 -8.08 7.57 4.46
CA GLU A 476 -9.37 8.16 4.83
C GLU A 476 -9.89 7.63 6.18
N ALA A 477 -9.75 6.33 6.42
CA ALA A 477 -10.21 5.72 7.67
C ALA A 477 -9.38 6.14 8.88
N LEU A 478 -8.05 6.22 8.73
CA LEU A 478 -7.12 6.65 9.76
C LEU A 478 -7.35 8.10 10.13
N VAL A 479 -7.39 8.98 9.12
CA VAL A 479 -7.42 10.43 9.34
C VAL A 479 -8.80 10.90 9.77
N LEU A 480 -9.87 10.40 9.15
CA LEU A 480 -11.23 10.80 9.53
C LEU A 480 -11.76 10.06 10.76
N LYS A 481 -11.04 9.03 11.24
CA LYS A 481 -11.45 8.17 12.37
C LYS A 481 -12.85 7.57 12.16
N THR A 482 -13.19 7.27 10.90
CA THR A 482 -14.53 6.84 10.44
C THR A 482 -14.72 5.33 10.42
N ALA A 483 -13.70 4.54 10.77
CA ALA A 483 -13.78 3.08 10.84
C ALA A 483 -14.70 2.65 12.00
N THR A 484 -16.01 2.64 11.75
CA THR A 484 -17.02 2.40 12.80
C THR A 484 -17.34 0.92 13.02
N SER A 485 -17.00 0.03 12.08
CA SER A 485 -17.23 -1.42 12.23
C SER A 485 -16.69 -2.19 11.03
N CYS A 486 -16.12 -3.36 11.27
CA CYS A 486 -15.85 -4.39 10.26
C CYS A 486 -16.73 -5.52 10.70
N GLU A 487 -17.91 -5.59 10.10
CA GLU A 487 -18.91 -6.58 10.48
C GLU A 487 -18.30 -7.99 10.32
N ASN A 488 -18.20 -8.69 11.45
CA ASN A 488 -17.94 -10.12 11.63
C ASN A 488 -17.09 -10.83 10.55
N ALA A 489 -15.83 -10.41 10.36
CA ALA A 489 -14.87 -11.14 9.54
C ALA A 489 -14.65 -12.60 10.03
N THR A 490 -14.95 -12.88 11.31
CA THR A 490 -14.84 -14.20 11.94
C THR A 490 -15.63 -15.30 11.24
N GLU A 491 -16.85 -15.04 10.75
CA GLU A 491 -17.69 -16.08 10.14
C GLU A 491 -17.25 -16.46 8.72
N GLN A 492 -16.35 -15.68 8.10
CA GLN A 492 -16.00 -15.80 6.69
C GLN A 492 -14.54 -16.21 6.45
N LEU A 493 -13.75 -16.41 7.51
CA LEU A 493 -12.35 -16.80 7.36
C LEU A 493 -12.23 -18.24 6.82
N PRO A 494 -11.52 -18.44 5.70
CA PRO A 494 -11.29 -19.78 5.18
C PRO A 494 -10.42 -20.59 6.15
N LEU A 495 -10.56 -21.92 6.10
CA LEU A 495 -9.84 -22.82 7.00
C LEU A 495 -8.32 -22.59 6.98
N ASP A 496 -7.73 -22.36 5.81
CA ASP A 496 -6.29 -22.12 5.67
C ASP A 496 -5.83 -20.88 6.44
N SER A 497 -6.68 -19.86 6.58
CA SER A 497 -6.41 -18.66 7.38
C SER A 497 -6.42 -18.96 8.88
N TRP A 498 -7.35 -19.80 9.34
CA TRP A 498 -7.38 -20.27 10.72
C TRP A 498 -6.17 -21.13 11.06
N LEU A 499 -5.80 -22.04 10.15
CA LEU A 499 -4.61 -22.88 10.26
C LEU A 499 -3.35 -22.03 10.36
N ALA A 500 -3.23 -20.97 9.55
CA ALA A 500 -2.09 -20.07 9.59
C ALA A 500 -1.97 -19.32 10.93
N LEU A 501 -3.07 -18.81 11.49
CA LEU A 501 -3.08 -18.17 12.81
C LEU A 501 -2.68 -19.14 13.92
N HIS A 502 -3.24 -20.37 13.89
CA HIS A 502 -2.93 -21.43 14.84
C HIS A 502 -1.44 -21.81 14.81
N GLN A 503 -0.89 -22.04 13.61
CA GLN A 503 0.52 -22.37 13.41
C GLN A 503 1.46 -21.23 13.80
N GLU A 504 1.08 -19.97 13.53
CA GLU A 504 1.90 -18.82 13.91
C GLU A 504 1.94 -18.65 15.44
N ALA A 505 0.84 -18.91 16.15
CA ALA A 505 0.81 -18.91 17.62
C ALA A 505 1.71 -20.01 18.20
N ALA A 506 1.67 -21.22 17.63
CA ALA A 506 2.60 -22.29 17.99
C ALA A 506 4.06 -21.91 17.66
N THR A 507 4.29 -21.20 16.55
CA THR A 507 5.61 -20.73 16.13
C THR A 507 6.18 -19.70 17.12
N LEU A 508 5.35 -18.78 17.62
CA LEU A 508 5.74 -17.84 18.67
C LEU A 508 6.16 -18.59 19.95
N ALA A 509 5.36 -19.57 20.38
CA ALA A 509 5.68 -20.42 21.53
C ALA A 509 7.01 -21.16 21.34
N ARG A 510 7.25 -21.74 20.15
CA ARG A 510 8.51 -22.40 19.80
C ARG A 510 9.70 -21.42 19.82
N TRP A 511 9.54 -20.24 19.25
CA TRP A 511 10.62 -19.25 19.18
C TRP A 511 11.04 -18.74 20.56
N SER A 512 10.12 -18.60 21.52
CA SER A 512 10.47 -18.18 22.88
C SER A 512 11.40 -19.20 23.56
N GLN A 513 11.14 -20.49 23.33
CA GLN A 513 11.99 -21.58 23.82
C GLN A 513 13.35 -21.60 23.14
N ARG A 514 13.38 -21.39 21.82
CA ARG A 514 14.63 -21.36 21.05
C ARG A 514 15.50 -20.15 21.43
N ALA A 515 14.92 -18.96 21.58
CA ALA A 515 15.63 -17.77 22.03
C ALA A 515 16.22 -17.97 23.44
N THR A 516 15.51 -18.67 24.33
CA THR A 516 16.04 -19.04 25.64
C THR A 516 17.25 -19.98 25.52
N CYS A 517 17.20 -20.98 24.63
CA CYS A 517 18.35 -21.85 24.35
C CYS A 517 19.56 -21.05 23.84
N ASP A 518 19.32 -20.15 22.90
CA ASP A 518 20.34 -19.32 22.27
C ASP A 518 21.00 -18.37 23.29
N LEU A 519 20.22 -17.82 24.25
CA LEU A 519 20.75 -17.06 25.38
C LEU A 519 21.65 -17.91 26.29
N ILE A 520 21.24 -19.14 26.63
CA ILE A 520 22.07 -20.06 27.45
C ILE A 520 23.40 -20.34 26.74
N LEU A 521 23.36 -20.62 25.43
CA LEU A 521 24.56 -20.87 24.62
C LEU A 521 25.46 -19.63 24.55
N ARG A 522 24.88 -18.44 24.37
CA ARG A 522 25.61 -17.16 24.38
C ARG A 522 26.33 -16.93 25.71
N GLN A 523 25.65 -17.13 26.85
CA GLN A 523 26.25 -16.96 28.18
C GLN A 523 27.48 -17.88 28.39
N LYS A 524 27.54 -19.00 27.67
CA LYS A 524 28.65 -19.97 27.70
C LYS A 524 29.68 -19.73 26.60
N GLY A 525 29.58 -18.63 25.85
CA GLY A 525 30.50 -18.28 24.76
C GLY A 525 30.42 -19.23 23.56
N ARG A 526 29.25 -19.84 23.33
CA ARG A 526 29.01 -20.80 22.23
C ARG A 526 28.18 -20.23 21.08
N LEU A 527 27.59 -19.05 21.26
CA LEU A 527 26.75 -18.37 20.28
C LEU A 527 27.12 -16.89 20.23
N GLU A 528 27.18 -16.34 19.02
CA GLU A 528 27.46 -14.92 18.78
C GLU A 528 26.25 -14.04 19.10
N ALA A 529 26.53 -12.78 19.45
CA ALA A 529 25.48 -11.83 19.81
C ALA A 529 24.46 -11.60 18.69
N ALA A 530 24.93 -11.55 17.45
CA ALA A 530 24.11 -11.38 16.27
C ALA A 530 23.13 -12.53 16.03
N GLN A 531 23.48 -13.76 16.43
CA GLN A 531 22.60 -14.93 16.26
C GLN A 531 21.43 -14.89 17.25
N LEU A 532 21.69 -14.48 18.51
CA LEU A 532 20.62 -14.25 19.47
C LEU A 532 19.70 -13.11 19.01
N GLN A 533 20.26 -12.01 18.50
CA GLN A 533 19.45 -10.90 17.97
C GLN A 533 18.57 -11.37 16.80
N ALA A 534 19.14 -12.09 15.82
CA ALA A 534 18.37 -12.63 14.72
C ALA A 534 17.23 -13.57 15.20
N ARG A 535 17.45 -14.31 16.29
CA ARG A 535 16.39 -15.12 16.91
C ARG A 535 15.30 -14.27 17.56
N MET A 536 15.67 -13.21 18.26
CA MET A 536 14.73 -12.23 18.83
C MET A 536 13.93 -11.54 17.73
N ASP A 537 14.55 -11.18 16.61
CA ASP A 537 13.87 -10.59 15.45
C ASP A 537 12.84 -11.56 14.84
N LEU A 538 13.14 -12.86 14.77
CA LEU A 538 12.17 -13.89 14.33
C LEU A 538 10.99 -14.04 15.29
N LEU A 539 11.24 -13.96 16.60
CA LEU A 539 10.23 -14.02 17.65
C LEU A 539 9.32 -12.78 17.62
N LEU A 540 9.92 -11.59 17.55
CA LEU A 540 9.22 -10.31 17.39
C LEU A 540 8.39 -10.28 16.10
N GLY A 541 8.97 -10.74 15.00
CA GLY A 541 8.26 -10.88 13.72
C GLY A 541 7.08 -11.83 13.82
N SER A 542 7.17 -12.91 14.60
CA SER A 542 6.06 -13.84 14.84
C SER A 542 4.92 -13.21 15.64
N ALA A 543 5.25 -12.50 16.72
CA ALA A 543 4.28 -11.73 17.49
C ALA A 543 3.59 -10.66 16.62
N HIS A 544 4.37 -9.93 15.82
CA HIS A 544 3.85 -8.94 14.87
C HIS A 544 2.90 -9.55 13.84
N ARG A 545 3.20 -10.75 13.32
CA ARG A 545 2.31 -11.47 12.39
C ARG A 545 0.99 -11.87 13.03
N LEU A 546 0.99 -12.23 14.32
CA LEU A 546 -0.26 -12.52 15.04
C LEU A 546 -1.06 -11.27 15.32
N GLU A 547 -0.39 -10.16 15.64
CA GLU A 547 -1.04 -8.91 15.99
C GLU A 547 -1.62 -8.18 14.76
N PHE A 548 -0.88 -8.17 13.65
CA PHE A 548 -1.22 -7.37 12.48
C PHE A 548 -1.41 -8.17 11.19
N GLY A 549 -1.06 -9.46 11.17
CA GLY A 549 -0.96 -10.29 9.96
C GLY A 549 0.32 -10.05 9.13
N ALA A 550 0.63 -10.95 8.19
CA ALA A 550 1.66 -10.72 7.15
C ALA A 550 1.44 -11.54 5.89
N PHE A 551 1.95 -11.07 4.75
CA PHE A 551 1.76 -11.70 3.44
C PHE A 551 2.59 -12.97 3.28
N SER A 552 3.79 -12.98 3.87
CA SER A 552 4.75 -14.08 3.78
C SER A 552 5.46 -14.31 5.13
N PRO A 553 5.26 -15.46 5.80
CA PRO A 553 4.20 -16.44 5.51
C PRO A 553 2.82 -15.77 5.62
N ARG A 554 1.83 -16.29 4.87
CA ARG A 554 0.48 -15.71 4.85
C ARG A 554 -0.23 -15.94 6.17
N VAL A 555 -0.28 -14.92 7.01
CA VAL A 555 -1.03 -14.86 8.26
C VAL A 555 -2.08 -13.75 8.13
N PRO A 556 -3.38 -14.03 8.28
CA PRO A 556 -4.40 -12.99 8.26
C PRO A 556 -4.25 -12.07 9.49
N ALA A 557 -4.84 -10.88 9.43
CA ALA A 557 -5.01 -10.06 10.63
C ALA A 557 -5.91 -10.78 11.66
N PRO A 558 -5.90 -10.38 12.95
CA PRO A 558 -6.82 -10.91 13.94
C PRO A 558 -8.27 -10.88 13.45
N PRO A 559 -9.04 -11.95 13.69
CA PRO A 559 -10.35 -12.12 13.07
C PRO A 559 -11.44 -11.23 13.71
N SER A 560 -11.22 -10.78 14.95
CA SER A 560 -12.10 -9.84 15.65
C SER A 560 -11.32 -9.05 16.71
N GLN A 561 -11.94 -8.00 17.24
CA GLN A 561 -11.36 -7.17 18.30
C GLN A 561 -11.06 -7.99 19.56
N GLU A 562 -11.88 -9.00 19.89
CA GLU A 562 -11.67 -9.88 21.04
C GLU A 562 -10.31 -10.59 20.99
N TYR A 563 -9.88 -11.05 19.81
CA TYR A 563 -8.59 -11.72 19.65
C TYR A 563 -7.42 -10.75 19.79
N LEU A 564 -7.55 -9.55 19.24
CA LEU A 564 -6.54 -8.50 19.37
C LEU A 564 -6.42 -8.02 20.83
N ASP A 565 -7.55 -7.80 21.51
CA ASP A 565 -7.59 -7.42 22.92
C ASP A 565 -6.98 -8.52 23.80
N HIS A 566 -7.29 -9.80 23.51
CA HIS A 566 -6.68 -10.93 24.21
C HIS A 566 -5.16 -10.95 24.01
N PHE A 567 -4.69 -10.87 22.76
CA PHE A 567 -3.27 -10.83 22.44
C PHE A 567 -2.54 -9.68 23.16
N SER A 568 -3.15 -8.49 23.14
CA SER A 568 -2.62 -7.29 23.82
C SER A 568 -2.58 -7.46 25.34
N ALA A 569 -3.53 -8.20 25.92
CA ALA A 569 -3.61 -8.41 27.37
C ALA A 569 -2.72 -9.56 27.89
N THR A 570 -2.41 -10.56 27.06
CA THR A 570 -1.66 -11.76 27.50
C THR A 570 -0.28 -11.87 26.85
N VAL A 571 -0.22 -11.84 25.52
CA VAL A 571 1.02 -12.08 24.77
C VAL A 571 1.95 -10.89 24.82
N SER A 572 1.44 -9.66 24.61
CA SER A 572 2.30 -8.46 24.58
C SER A 572 3.07 -8.23 25.90
N PRO A 573 2.45 -8.30 27.09
CA PRO A 573 3.18 -8.13 28.35
C PRO A 573 4.17 -9.27 28.63
N ALA A 574 3.86 -10.49 28.21
CA ALA A 574 4.77 -11.63 28.35
C ALA A 574 5.99 -11.49 27.42
N LEU A 575 5.78 -10.95 26.22
CA LEU A 575 6.82 -10.61 25.26
C LEU A 575 7.75 -9.52 25.80
N ASP A 576 7.20 -8.41 26.29
CA ASP A 576 7.98 -7.31 26.90
C ASP A 576 8.85 -7.82 28.06
N SER A 577 8.29 -8.68 28.92
CA SER A 577 9.01 -9.33 30.03
C SER A 577 10.15 -10.22 29.53
N PHE A 578 9.92 -10.96 28.45
CA PHE A 578 10.93 -11.82 27.85
C PHE A 578 12.06 -11.03 27.18
N GLU A 579 11.75 -9.95 26.47
CA GLU A 579 12.74 -9.02 25.92
C GLU A 579 13.60 -8.38 27.02
N ALA A 580 12.97 -7.90 28.09
CA ALA A 580 13.69 -7.31 29.21
C ALA A 580 14.64 -8.33 29.88
N ALA A 581 14.17 -9.57 30.07
CA ALA A 581 14.98 -10.63 30.69
C ALA A 581 16.15 -11.10 29.80
N THR A 582 15.92 -11.20 28.48
CA THR A 582 16.96 -11.56 27.50
C THR A 582 17.99 -10.44 27.35
N ALA A 583 17.57 -9.18 27.33
CA ALA A 583 18.45 -8.01 27.31
C ALA A 583 19.31 -7.88 28.58
N ALA A 584 18.78 -8.29 29.73
CA ALA A 584 19.51 -8.34 31.00
C ALA A 584 20.52 -9.50 31.09
N GLU A 585 20.54 -10.40 30.11
CA GLU A 585 21.33 -11.64 30.09
C GLU A 585 21.12 -12.55 31.34
N ASP A 586 19.97 -12.43 32.01
CA ASP A 586 19.59 -13.28 33.14
C ASP A 586 18.89 -14.54 32.62
N VAL A 587 19.64 -15.65 32.55
CA VAL A 587 19.14 -16.93 32.05
C VAL A 587 17.92 -17.44 32.82
N LEU A 588 17.89 -17.33 34.14
CA LEU A 588 16.78 -17.89 34.92
C LEU A 588 15.52 -17.02 34.80
N ALA A 589 15.68 -15.70 34.78
CA ALA A 589 14.58 -14.78 34.48
C ALA A 589 14.05 -14.99 33.05
N ALA A 590 14.94 -15.16 32.07
CA ALA A 590 14.57 -15.42 30.67
C ALA A 590 13.84 -16.77 30.50
N VAL A 591 14.25 -17.82 31.23
CA VAL A 591 13.52 -19.11 31.25
C VAL A 591 12.11 -18.92 31.80
N ALA A 592 11.96 -18.19 32.92
CA ALA A 592 10.65 -17.94 33.51
C ALA A 592 9.74 -17.07 32.60
N ALA A 593 10.29 -16.00 32.01
CA ALA A 593 9.57 -15.14 31.09
C ALA A 593 9.24 -15.84 29.77
N GLY A 594 10.16 -16.66 29.24
CA GLY A 594 9.94 -17.47 28.04
C GLY A 594 8.85 -18.53 28.25
N GLU A 595 8.77 -19.11 29.46
CA GLU A 595 7.68 -20.01 29.84
C GLU A 595 6.33 -19.29 29.92
N ALA A 596 6.29 -18.08 30.48
CA ALA A 596 5.08 -17.26 30.50
C ALA A 596 4.61 -16.89 29.09
N LEU A 597 5.54 -16.51 28.20
CA LEU A 597 5.25 -16.22 26.80
C LEU A 597 4.76 -17.47 26.04
N ARG A 598 5.36 -18.64 26.29
CA ARG A 598 4.89 -19.93 25.74
C ARG A 598 3.45 -20.21 26.13
N LEU A 599 3.11 -20.08 27.42
CA LEU A 599 1.75 -20.33 27.91
C LEU A 599 0.73 -19.34 27.33
N ALA A 600 1.08 -18.05 27.22
CA ALA A 600 0.21 -17.04 26.60
C ALA A 600 -0.02 -17.31 25.10
N ALA A 601 1.03 -17.73 24.39
CA ALA A 601 0.94 -18.12 22.98
C ALA A 601 0.11 -19.40 22.79
N GLU A 602 0.23 -20.40 23.66
CA GLU A 602 -0.59 -21.62 23.65
C GLU A 602 -2.07 -21.35 23.98
N GLU A 603 -2.37 -20.41 24.89
CA GLU A 603 -3.76 -19.98 25.11
C GLU A 603 -4.34 -19.33 23.85
N THR A 604 -3.56 -18.48 23.19
CA THR A 604 -3.95 -17.84 21.92
C THR A 604 -4.16 -18.89 20.81
N GLN A 605 -3.26 -19.87 20.70
CA GLN A 605 -3.36 -21.01 19.80
C GLN A 605 -4.66 -21.79 20.04
N ALA A 606 -4.98 -22.12 21.29
CA ALA A 606 -6.19 -22.86 21.65
C ALA A 606 -7.48 -22.08 21.30
N ARG A 607 -7.46 -20.74 21.40
CA ARG A 607 -8.58 -19.89 20.96
C ARG A 607 -8.79 -19.97 19.45
N TYR A 608 -7.72 -19.89 18.66
CA TYR A 608 -7.80 -20.05 17.21
C TYR A 608 -8.30 -21.44 16.81
N LEU A 609 -7.78 -22.51 17.45
CA LEU A 609 -8.25 -23.87 17.23
C LEU A 609 -9.75 -24.01 17.49
N LYS A 610 -10.23 -23.49 18.62
CA LYS A 610 -11.65 -23.53 18.98
C LYS A 610 -12.54 -22.84 17.94
N ALA A 611 -12.15 -21.68 17.45
CA ALA A 611 -12.92 -20.97 16.42
C ALA A 611 -12.87 -21.67 15.06
N ALA A 612 -11.72 -22.23 14.70
CA ALA A 612 -11.56 -23.02 13.49
C ALA A 612 -12.44 -24.28 13.48
N LEU A 613 -12.49 -25.01 14.60
CA LEU A 613 -13.38 -26.17 14.79
C LEU A 613 -14.86 -25.77 14.79
N ALA A 614 -15.20 -24.59 15.34
CA ALA A 614 -16.55 -24.06 15.25
C ALA A 614 -16.96 -23.73 13.81
N ALA A 615 -16.03 -23.18 13.01
CA ALA A 615 -16.25 -22.87 11.60
C ALA A 615 -16.28 -24.12 10.70
N ARG A 616 -15.47 -25.14 11.02
CA ARG A 616 -15.41 -26.42 10.29
C ARG A 616 -15.22 -27.59 11.25
N PRO A 617 -16.32 -28.18 11.77
CA PRO A 617 -16.24 -29.27 12.75
C PRO A 617 -15.59 -30.57 12.24
N THR A 618 -15.51 -30.78 10.93
CA THR A 618 -14.89 -31.97 10.33
C THR A 618 -13.37 -31.87 10.20
N TRP A 619 -12.80 -30.68 10.38
CA TRP A 619 -11.36 -30.49 10.26
C TRP A 619 -10.64 -31.18 11.44
N PRO A 620 -9.58 -31.99 11.20
CA PRO A 620 -8.81 -32.65 12.25
C PRO A 620 -7.88 -31.67 13.00
N GLY A 621 -8.43 -30.57 13.50
CA GLY A 621 -7.68 -29.51 14.18
C GLY A 621 -6.90 -30.01 15.39
N ASP A 622 -7.47 -30.94 16.17
CA ASP A 622 -6.80 -31.50 17.36
C ASP A 622 -5.51 -32.28 17.01
N ARG A 623 -5.47 -32.92 15.83
CA ARG A 623 -4.26 -33.60 15.31
C ARG A 623 -3.18 -32.59 14.92
N VAL A 624 -3.58 -31.50 14.29
CA VAL A 624 -2.66 -30.39 13.97
C VAL A 624 -2.13 -29.76 15.27
N ASP A 625 -3.00 -29.55 16.26
CA ASP A 625 -2.63 -29.02 17.56
C ASP A 625 -1.60 -29.90 18.28
N ALA A 626 -1.83 -31.22 18.33
CA ALA A 626 -0.88 -32.17 18.93
C ALA A 626 0.52 -32.05 18.33
N VAL A 627 0.65 -32.10 16.99
CA VAL A 627 1.94 -32.01 16.30
C VAL A 627 2.62 -30.65 16.48
N THR A 628 1.85 -29.55 16.44
CA THR A 628 2.41 -28.21 16.68
C THR A 628 2.86 -28.02 18.13
N ARG A 629 2.20 -28.64 19.10
CA ARG A 629 2.67 -28.67 20.49
C ARG A 629 3.92 -29.54 20.65
N GLU A 630 4.06 -30.64 19.90
CA GLU A 630 5.29 -31.45 19.87
C GLU A 630 6.50 -30.62 19.40
N LEU A 631 6.35 -29.70 18.42
CA LEU A 631 7.41 -28.78 18.01
C LEU A 631 7.92 -27.92 19.17
N THR A 632 7.01 -27.30 19.92
CA THR A 632 7.35 -26.48 21.08
C THR A 632 7.99 -27.33 22.18
N GLN A 633 7.44 -28.52 22.44
CA GLN A 633 7.94 -29.42 23.47
C GLN A 633 9.36 -29.95 23.16
N ALA A 634 9.70 -30.20 21.90
CA ALA A 634 11.07 -30.54 21.50
C ALA A 634 12.08 -29.44 21.88
N CYS A 635 11.71 -28.17 21.69
CA CYS A 635 12.52 -27.03 22.13
C CYS A 635 12.62 -26.92 23.65
N VAL A 636 11.54 -27.21 24.39
CA VAL A 636 11.56 -27.28 25.86
C VAL A 636 12.54 -28.35 26.35
N VAL A 637 12.49 -29.55 25.77
CA VAL A 637 13.44 -30.63 26.11
C VAL A 637 14.88 -30.19 25.88
N PHE A 638 15.17 -29.54 24.76
CA PHE A 638 16.50 -29.03 24.46
C PHE A 638 16.95 -27.94 25.45
N ARG A 639 16.06 -27.00 25.79
CA ARG A 639 16.29 -25.96 26.82
C ARG A 639 16.65 -26.61 28.15
N GLU A 640 15.87 -27.58 28.60
CA GLU A 640 16.10 -28.29 29.87
C GLU A 640 17.43 -29.05 29.88
N ALA A 641 17.79 -29.67 28.75
CA ALA A 641 19.08 -30.34 28.61
C ALA A 641 20.25 -29.36 28.70
N LEU A 642 20.13 -28.16 28.11
CA LEU A 642 21.13 -27.10 28.23
C LEU A 642 21.27 -26.61 29.68
N LEU A 643 20.16 -26.36 30.37
CA LEU A 643 20.16 -25.91 31.77
C LEU A 643 20.83 -26.94 32.69
N TYR A 644 20.51 -28.23 32.50
CA TYR A 644 21.16 -29.32 33.22
C TYR A 644 22.66 -29.41 32.90
N THR A 645 23.01 -29.49 31.61
CA THR A 645 24.40 -29.69 31.14
C THR A 645 25.33 -28.55 31.58
N TYR A 646 24.83 -27.31 31.62
CA TYR A 646 25.61 -26.15 32.02
C TYR A 646 25.50 -25.79 33.51
N GLY A 647 24.88 -26.65 34.32
CA GLY A 647 24.80 -26.51 35.77
C GLY A 647 23.90 -25.37 36.27
N GLN A 648 22.98 -24.89 35.42
CA GLN A 648 21.96 -23.91 35.84
C GLN A 648 20.82 -24.57 36.63
N ARG A 649 20.67 -25.89 36.50
CA ARG A 649 19.76 -26.73 37.29
C ARG A 649 20.53 -27.92 37.85
N SER A 650 20.29 -28.25 39.12
CA SER A 650 21.04 -29.28 39.84
C SER A 650 20.45 -30.70 39.75
N ALA A 651 19.18 -30.82 39.36
CA ALA A 651 18.48 -32.09 39.20
C ALA A 651 18.02 -32.25 37.74
N ASP A 652 18.02 -33.49 37.25
CA ASP A 652 17.53 -33.83 35.90
C ASP A 652 16.01 -34.01 35.85
N SER A 653 15.30 -33.82 36.97
CA SER A 653 13.86 -34.08 37.07
C SER A 653 13.03 -33.27 36.07
N GLU A 654 13.40 -32.02 35.80
CA GLU A 654 12.70 -31.17 34.83
C GLU A 654 12.96 -31.62 33.38
N LEU A 655 14.19 -32.07 33.08
CA LEU A 655 14.52 -32.69 31.79
C LEU A 655 13.76 -34.00 31.59
N GLN A 656 13.75 -34.90 32.59
CA GLN A 656 13.02 -36.16 32.51
C GLN A 656 11.51 -35.93 32.35
N ALA A 657 10.95 -34.94 33.05
CA ALA A 657 9.55 -34.55 32.88
C ALA A 657 9.28 -34.02 31.45
N ALA A 658 10.15 -33.17 30.90
CA ALA A 658 10.01 -32.67 29.54
C ALA A 658 10.09 -33.79 28.49
N VAL A 659 11.01 -34.76 28.68
CA VAL A 659 11.14 -35.96 27.82
C VAL A 659 9.88 -36.82 27.90
N ALA A 660 9.39 -37.09 29.11
CA ALA A 660 8.18 -37.88 29.30
C ALA A 660 6.94 -37.22 28.67
N ASN A 661 6.82 -35.89 28.78
CA ASN A 661 5.74 -35.13 28.14
C ASN A 661 5.80 -35.22 26.61
N PHE A 662 6.99 -35.10 26.00
CA PHE A 662 7.13 -35.28 24.56
C PHE A 662 6.71 -36.69 24.13
N GLU A 663 7.18 -37.72 24.83
CA GLU A 663 6.87 -39.12 24.49
C GLU A 663 5.39 -39.45 24.66
N ALA A 664 4.73 -38.90 25.69
CA ALA A 664 3.30 -39.03 25.87
C ALA A 664 2.52 -38.38 24.72
N MET A 665 2.84 -37.12 24.37
CA MET A 665 2.20 -36.42 23.26
C MET A 665 2.41 -37.13 21.91
N HIS A 666 3.65 -37.58 21.67
CA HIS A 666 3.98 -38.31 20.46
C HIS A 666 3.20 -39.62 20.36
N GLN A 667 3.03 -40.36 21.47
CA GLN A 667 2.23 -41.59 21.47
C GLN A 667 0.73 -41.31 21.30
N GLU A 668 0.20 -40.29 21.98
CA GLU A 668 -1.19 -39.85 21.84
C GLU A 668 -1.52 -39.45 20.40
N SER A 669 -0.56 -38.81 19.69
CA SER A 669 -0.75 -38.43 18.28
C SER A 669 -1.05 -39.62 17.35
N LYS A 670 -0.67 -40.84 17.76
CA LYS A 670 -0.93 -42.10 17.05
C LYS A 670 -2.11 -42.85 17.58
N ASP A 671 -2.11 -43.13 18.88
CA ASP A 671 -3.09 -44.03 19.52
C ASP A 671 -4.39 -43.31 19.88
N GLY A 672 -4.43 -41.99 19.71
CA GLY A 672 -5.48 -41.14 20.25
C GLY A 672 -5.26 -40.86 21.74
N GLY A 673 -6.07 -39.97 22.29
CA GLY A 673 -6.00 -39.50 23.67
C GLY A 673 -7.31 -38.84 24.10
N ASP A 674 -7.29 -38.04 25.17
CA ASP A 674 -8.48 -37.43 25.78
C ASP A 674 -9.50 -36.87 24.78
N THR A 675 -9.04 -36.05 23.82
CA THR A 675 -9.86 -35.47 22.75
C THR A 675 -9.39 -35.87 21.35
N LEU A 676 -8.27 -36.59 21.25
CA LEU A 676 -7.63 -36.88 19.98
C LEU A 676 -8.06 -38.23 19.43
N GLU A 677 -8.62 -38.24 18.22
CA GLU A 677 -8.94 -39.48 17.53
C GLU A 677 -7.67 -40.19 17.05
N PRO A 678 -7.58 -41.54 17.20
CA PRO A 678 -6.44 -42.31 16.71
C PRO A 678 -6.27 -42.16 15.20
N ILE A 679 -5.02 -42.27 14.72
CA ILE A 679 -4.73 -42.30 13.28
C ILE A 679 -5.37 -43.56 12.70
N VAL A 680 -6.28 -43.40 11.75
CA VAL A 680 -6.89 -44.55 11.06
C VAL A 680 -5.83 -45.32 10.27
N VAL A 681 -5.89 -46.64 10.28
CA VAL A 681 -4.92 -47.53 9.61
C VAL A 681 -4.81 -47.25 8.11
N ALA A 682 -5.83 -46.65 7.49
CA ALA A 682 -5.81 -46.24 6.09
C ALA A 682 -4.82 -45.10 5.79
N ARG A 683 -4.48 -44.26 6.77
CA ARG A 683 -3.55 -43.12 6.63
C ARG A 683 -2.10 -43.55 6.84
N GLN A 684 -1.61 -44.41 5.96
CA GLN A 684 -0.21 -44.86 5.97
C GLN A 684 0.78 -43.68 5.82
N ASP A 685 0.39 -42.62 5.11
CA ASP A 685 1.17 -41.38 4.98
C ASP A 685 1.48 -40.75 6.35
N ILE A 686 0.47 -40.67 7.23
CA ILE A 686 0.63 -40.14 8.59
C ILE A 686 1.46 -41.11 9.44
N LEU A 687 1.17 -42.43 9.40
CA LEU A 687 1.90 -43.42 10.19
C LEU A 687 3.40 -43.47 9.86
N GLU A 688 3.74 -43.40 8.57
CA GLU A 688 5.14 -43.33 8.12
C GLU A 688 5.82 -42.04 8.57
N GLN A 689 5.12 -40.90 8.54
CA GLN A 689 5.66 -39.64 9.06
C GLN A 689 5.83 -39.67 10.58
N TRP A 690 4.89 -40.26 11.31
CA TRP A 690 4.98 -40.48 12.75
C TRP A 690 6.22 -41.32 13.10
N ASP A 691 6.48 -42.42 12.37
CA ASP A 691 7.67 -43.24 12.56
C ASP A 691 8.97 -42.46 12.30
N ARG A 692 8.99 -41.56 11.29
CA ARG A 692 10.15 -40.68 11.02
C ARG A 692 10.40 -39.71 12.17
N VAL A 693 9.34 -39.08 12.70
CA VAL A 693 9.42 -38.21 13.88
C VAL A 693 9.96 -39.00 15.08
N GLY A 694 9.45 -40.21 15.33
CA GLY A 694 9.93 -41.08 16.40
C GLY A 694 11.41 -41.45 16.29
N GLN A 695 11.91 -41.70 15.07
CA GLN A 695 13.34 -41.96 14.81
C GLN A 695 14.20 -40.72 15.05
N ALA A 696 13.77 -39.55 14.58
CA ALA A 696 14.46 -38.29 14.81
C ALA A 696 14.51 -37.96 16.31
N TRP A 697 13.40 -38.16 17.01
CA TRP A 697 13.29 -37.99 18.46
C TRP A 697 14.22 -38.94 19.22
N ALA A 698 14.22 -40.24 18.90
CA ALA A 698 15.10 -41.22 19.54
C ALA A 698 16.58 -40.83 19.39
N THR A 699 16.94 -40.26 18.23
CA THR A 699 18.30 -39.76 17.96
C THR A 699 18.62 -38.56 18.84
N LEU A 700 17.74 -37.55 18.89
CA LEU A 700 17.91 -36.37 19.76
C LEU A 700 18.01 -36.79 21.24
N LYS A 701 17.07 -37.60 21.75
CA LYS A 701 17.06 -38.10 23.13
C LYS A 701 18.35 -38.84 23.49
N GLY A 702 18.83 -39.70 22.59
CA GLY A 702 20.12 -40.40 22.76
C GLY A 702 21.31 -39.44 22.88
N GLN A 703 21.32 -38.35 22.10
CA GLN A 703 22.34 -37.32 22.21
C GLN A 703 22.21 -36.52 23.51
N LEU A 704 21.02 -36.07 23.89
CA LEU A 704 20.83 -35.26 25.11
C LEU A 704 21.21 -36.00 26.40
N THR A 705 21.04 -37.33 26.43
CA THR A 705 21.39 -38.15 27.60
C THR A 705 22.88 -38.45 27.73
N THR A 706 23.65 -38.32 26.63
CA THR A 706 25.07 -38.67 26.58
C THR A 706 25.99 -37.48 26.30
N ALA A 707 25.45 -36.36 25.83
CA ALA A 707 26.21 -35.20 25.41
C ALA A 707 26.97 -34.58 26.58
N ALA A 708 28.28 -34.44 26.40
CA ALA A 708 29.03 -33.48 27.18
C ALA A 708 28.69 -32.05 26.74
N ALA A 709 29.01 -31.07 27.57
CA ALA A 709 28.83 -29.65 27.24
C ALA A 709 29.46 -29.24 25.90
N GLU A 710 30.54 -29.91 25.47
CA GLU A 710 31.23 -29.65 24.21
C GLU A 710 30.48 -30.19 22.97
N ASP A 711 29.60 -31.16 23.14
CA ASP A 711 28.87 -31.83 22.06
C ASP A 711 27.48 -31.24 21.79
N MET A 712 27.06 -30.20 22.53
CA MET A 712 25.70 -29.64 22.43
C MET A 712 25.31 -29.10 21.05
N TRP A 713 26.28 -28.72 20.22
CA TRP A 713 26.03 -28.34 18.82
C TRP A 713 25.51 -29.50 17.96
N ARG A 714 25.87 -30.76 18.29
CA ARG A 714 25.31 -31.94 17.59
C ARG A 714 23.86 -32.14 17.96
N SER A 715 23.56 -32.00 19.26
CA SER A 715 22.19 -32.06 19.77
C SER A 715 21.31 -31.00 19.11
N GLU A 716 21.84 -29.79 18.92
CA GLU A 716 21.17 -28.72 18.17
C GLU A 716 20.86 -29.12 16.71
N GLN A 717 21.83 -29.71 15.99
CA GLN A 717 21.59 -30.21 14.64
C GLN A 717 20.51 -31.30 14.60
N THR A 718 20.49 -32.22 15.57
CA THR A 718 19.43 -33.24 15.65
C THR A 718 18.08 -32.67 16.04
N LEU A 719 18.03 -31.59 16.81
CA LEU A 719 16.80 -30.84 17.07
C LEU A 719 16.26 -30.27 15.77
N GLU A 720 17.09 -29.63 14.93
CA GLU A 720 16.64 -29.09 13.64
C GLU A 720 16.10 -30.19 12.71
N VAL A 721 16.68 -31.39 12.72
CA VAL A 721 16.14 -32.55 11.98
C VAL A 721 14.75 -32.94 12.51
N LEU A 722 14.59 -33.03 13.83
CA LEU A 722 13.29 -33.33 14.43
C LEU A 722 12.25 -32.24 14.12
N LEU A 723 12.62 -30.97 14.20
CA LEU A 723 11.73 -29.84 13.89
C LEU A 723 11.31 -29.84 12.41
N ALA A 724 12.19 -30.26 11.50
CA ALA A 724 11.87 -30.41 10.08
C ALA A 724 10.86 -31.54 9.85
N GLU A 725 11.04 -32.71 10.48
CA GLU A 725 10.10 -33.84 10.38
C GLU A 725 8.72 -33.49 10.97
N LEU A 726 8.69 -32.82 12.11
CA LEU A 726 7.43 -32.34 12.72
C LEU A 726 6.74 -31.30 11.84
N SER A 727 7.49 -30.39 11.23
CA SER A 727 6.94 -29.38 10.30
C SER A 727 6.37 -30.03 9.02
N ALA A 728 7.01 -31.09 8.53
CA ALA A 728 6.52 -31.89 7.40
C ALA A 728 5.25 -32.69 7.75
N ALA A 729 5.03 -33.02 9.02
CA ALA A 729 3.83 -33.72 9.50
C ALA A 729 2.58 -32.83 9.47
N ILE A 730 2.70 -31.54 9.78
CA ILE A 730 1.57 -30.61 9.85
C ILE A 730 0.61 -30.67 8.63
N PRO A 731 1.07 -30.57 7.36
CA PRO A 731 0.17 -30.65 6.19
C PRO A 731 -0.42 -32.05 5.95
N LEU A 732 0.13 -33.11 6.55
CA LEU A 732 -0.46 -34.45 6.51
C LEU A 732 -1.57 -34.60 7.55
N TYR A 733 -1.32 -34.09 8.76
CA TYR A 733 -2.26 -34.12 9.90
C TYR A 733 -3.45 -33.17 9.69
N SER A 734 -3.32 -32.14 8.85
CA SER A 734 -4.41 -31.21 8.53
C SER A 734 -5.44 -31.77 7.54
N LYS A 735 -5.15 -32.90 6.87
CA LYS A 735 -6.08 -33.53 5.92
C LYS A 735 -7.08 -34.39 6.67
N GLU A 736 -8.37 -34.14 6.41
CA GLU A 736 -9.47 -34.98 6.86
C GLU A 736 -9.21 -36.44 6.45
N ASP A 737 -9.58 -37.39 7.33
CA ASP A 737 -9.50 -38.79 6.98
C ASP A 737 -10.51 -39.09 5.89
N ASP A 738 -10.09 -39.84 4.88
CA ASP A 738 -11.01 -40.42 3.92
C ASP A 738 -11.99 -41.29 4.70
N VAL A 739 -13.23 -40.80 4.87
CA VAL A 739 -14.32 -41.62 5.39
C VAL A 739 -14.36 -42.82 4.45
N PRO A 740 -14.00 -44.04 4.92
CA PRO A 740 -13.95 -45.19 4.05
C PRO A 740 -15.31 -45.26 3.41
N ALA A 741 -15.38 -45.06 2.09
CA ALA A 741 -16.64 -44.94 1.37
C ALA A 741 -17.53 -46.03 1.92
N GLU A 742 -18.64 -45.64 2.58
CA GLU A 742 -19.54 -46.60 3.23
C GLU A 742 -19.68 -47.70 2.21
N HIS A 743 -19.20 -48.89 2.55
CA HIS A 743 -19.26 -50.02 1.64
C HIS A 743 -20.75 -50.33 1.54
N PHE A 744 -21.45 -49.54 0.72
CA PHE A 744 -22.79 -49.80 0.28
C PHE A 744 -22.67 -51.22 -0.21
N PRO A 745 -23.43 -52.16 0.36
CA PRO A 745 -23.10 -53.56 0.26
C PRO A 745 -23.54 -54.05 -1.11
N TYR A 746 -22.98 -53.47 -2.19
CA TYR A 746 -23.17 -53.85 -3.57
C TYR A 746 -22.90 -55.33 -3.70
N SER A 747 -21.90 -55.86 -3.01
CA SER A 747 -21.70 -57.31 -2.94
C SER A 747 -22.93 -58.00 -2.34
N ALA A 748 -23.44 -57.60 -1.17
CA ALA A 748 -24.62 -58.24 -0.57
C ALA A 748 -25.91 -58.03 -1.38
N LEU A 749 -26.13 -56.86 -1.99
CA LEU A 749 -27.27 -56.55 -2.86
C LEU A 749 -27.17 -57.27 -4.21
N ILE A 750 -25.97 -57.39 -4.79
CA ILE A 750 -25.70 -58.19 -5.98
C ILE A 750 -25.92 -59.67 -5.63
N TYR A 751 -25.42 -60.17 -4.50
CA TYR A 751 -25.67 -61.55 -4.06
C TYR A 751 -27.14 -61.81 -3.75
N ALA A 752 -27.85 -60.85 -3.15
CA ALA A 752 -29.28 -60.97 -2.87
C ALA A 752 -30.12 -60.90 -4.15
N SER A 753 -29.78 -60.04 -5.11
CA SER A 753 -30.48 -59.94 -6.39
C SER A 753 -30.18 -61.12 -7.31
N VAL A 754 -28.90 -61.50 -7.48
CA VAL A 754 -28.50 -62.68 -8.25
C VAL A 754 -29.02 -63.95 -7.60
N GLY A 755 -28.88 -64.09 -6.27
CA GLY A 755 -29.41 -65.21 -5.51
C GLY A 755 -30.94 -65.28 -5.57
N GLY A 756 -31.63 -64.15 -5.48
CA GLY A 756 -33.08 -64.03 -5.65
C GLY A 756 -33.54 -64.41 -7.05
N CYS A 757 -32.87 -63.93 -8.10
CA CYS A 757 -33.17 -64.28 -9.49
C CYS A 757 -32.94 -65.78 -9.75
N LEU A 758 -31.87 -66.37 -9.22
CA LEU A 758 -31.59 -67.79 -9.34
C LEU A 758 -32.63 -68.63 -8.58
N PHE A 759 -33.00 -68.21 -7.36
CA PHE A 759 -34.03 -68.88 -6.57
C PHE A 759 -35.41 -68.82 -7.25
N CYS A 760 -35.82 -67.65 -7.75
CA CYS A 760 -37.04 -67.50 -8.54
C CYS A 760 -37.00 -68.32 -9.84
N GLY A 761 -35.85 -68.36 -10.53
CA GLY A 761 -35.64 -69.21 -11.70
C GLY A 761 -35.81 -70.70 -11.40
N CYS A 762 -35.19 -71.18 -10.31
CA CYS A 762 -35.34 -72.55 -9.83
C CYS A 762 -36.79 -72.87 -9.43
N CYS A 763 -37.45 -71.98 -8.69
CA CYS A 763 -38.87 -72.12 -8.34
C CYS A 763 -39.77 -72.14 -9.58
N ALA A 764 -39.50 -71.31 -10.59
CA ALA A 764 -40.25 -71.32 -11.84
C ALA A 764 -40.08 -72.64 -12.62
N ILE A 765 -38.86 -73.20 -12.66
CA ILE A 765 -38.58 -74.49 -13.29
C ILE A 765 -39.27 -75.64 -12.53
N ILE A 766 -39.24 -75.60 -11.19
CA ILE A 766 -39.93 -76.60 -10.33
C ILE A 766 -41.44 -76.48 -10.54
N CYS A 767 -42.02 -75.29 -10.48
CA CYS A 767 -43.44 -75.06 -10.73
C CYS A 767 -43.84 -75.47 -12.15
N TYR A 768 -43.01 -75.19 -13.16
CA TYR A 768 -43.21 -75.64 -14.54
C TYR A 768 -43.20 -77.16 -14.66
N ASN A 769 -42.24 -77.84 -14.02
CA ASN A 769 -42.14 -79.30 -14.02
C ASN A 769 -43.24 -79.98 -13.20
N CYS A 770 -43.66 -79.40 -12.07
CA CYS A 770 -44.80 -79.86 -11.28
C CYS A 770 -46.11 -79.69 -12.07
N ARG A 771 -46.29 -78.57 -12.78
CA ARG A 771 -47.44 -78.36 -13.67
C ARG A 771 -47.43 -79.31 -14.87
N ARG A 772 -46.25 -79.68 -15.37
CA ARG A 772 -46.09 -80.66 -16.46
C ARG A 772 -46.37 -82.10 -16.02
N LYS A 773 -46.14 -82.45 -14.75
CA LYS A 773 -46.46 -83.78 -14.18
C LYS A 773 -47.87 -83.88 -13.58
N GLY A 774 -48.51 -82.77 -13.27
CA GLY A 774 -49.92 -82.69 -12.88
C GLY A 774 -50.83 -82.59 -14.10
N GLY A 775 -51.21 -83.74 -14.66
CA GLY A 775 -52.28 -83.82 -15.67
C GLY A 775 -53.58 -83.19 -15.14
N PRO A 776 -54.38 -82.57 -16.03
CA PRO A 776 -55.53 -81.76 -15.65
C PRO A 776 -56.62 -82.65 -15.05
N LYS A 777 -56.93 -82.42 -13.77
CA LYS A 777 -58.18 -82.87 -13.17
C LYS A 777 -58.81 -81.70 -12.44
N ASP A 778 -59.78 -81.11 -13.14
CA ASP A 778 -61.04 -80.55 -12.64
C ASP A 778 -61.06 -80.12 -11.17
N ALA A 779 -60.85 -78.82 -10.94
CA ALA A 779 -61.36 -78.14 -9.77
C ALA A 779 -61.72 -76.69 -10.13
N ALA A 780 -62.77 -76.57 -10.95
CA ALA A 780 -63.56 -75.36 -11.03
C ALA A 780 -64.39 -75.23 -9.74
N LYS A 781 -64.01 -74.33 -8.83
CA LYS A 781 -64.97 -73.58 -8.00
C LYS A 781 -64.28 -72.51 -7.15
N GLN A 782 -64.75 -71.28 -7.40
CA GLN A 782 -64.94 -70.21 -6.41
C GLN A 782 -63.75 -69.84 -5.51
N MET A 783 -63.06 -68.76 -5.86
CA MET A 783 -62.64 -67.82 -4.82
C MET A 783 -62.72 -66.38 -5.31
N LYS A 784 -63.45 -65.61 -4.49
CA LYS A 784 -63.91 -64.24 -4.68
C LYS A 784 -62.74 -63.26 -4.67
N MET A 785 -62.90 -62.19 -5.45
CA MET A 785 -62.30 -60.88 -5.24
C MET A 785 -62.36 -60.49 -3.76
N HIS A 786 -61.19 -60.28 -3.16
CA HIS A 786 -61.01 -59.34 -2.07
C HIS A 786 -59.82 -58.45 -2.45
N GLN A 787 -60.13 -57.18 -2.76
CA GLN A 787 -59.22 -56.07 -2.50
C GLN A 787 -58.98 -56.01 -0.99
N PRO A 788 -57.73 -55.99 -0.53
CA PRO A 788 -57.37 -55.32 0.70
C PRO A 788 -56.86 -53.92 0.39
N ASP A 789 -57.28 -53.02 1.25
CA ASP A 789 -57.05 -51.60 1.28
C ASP A 789 -55.58 -51.20 1.25
N VAL A 790 -55.37 -50.05 0.61
CA VAL A 790 -54.24 -49.16 0.82
C VAL A 790 -54.21 -48.79 2.31
N GLN A 791 -53.25 -49.33 3.06
CA GLN A 791 -52.85 -48.75 4.34
C GLN A 791 -51.61 -47.89 4.11
N ASP A 792 -51.86 -46.59 4.10
CA ASP A 792 -50.95 -45.57 4.61
C ASP A 792 -50.33 -46.04 5.92
N THR A 793 -49.02 -46.31 5.89
CA THR A 793 -48.18 -46.18 7.07
C THR A 793 -47.12 -45.16 6.73
N GLY A 794 -47.35 -43.94 7.20
CA GLY A 794 -46.36 -42.88 7.18
C GLY A 794 -45.07 -43.33 7.84
N LEU A 795 -43.98 -43.08 7.14
CA LEU A 795 -42.63 -43.03 7.69
C LEU A 795 -42.06 -41.67 7.31
N GLY A 796 -42.06 -40.77 8.29
CA GLY A 796 -40.94 -39.88 8.56
C GLY A 796 -40.50 -40.14 10.01
N PRO A 797 -39.33 -39.68 10.45
CA PRO A 797 -38.29 -38.94 9.73
C PRO A 797 -37.25 -39.83 9.03
#